data_AF-A0A2S0HXE4-F1
#
_entry.id   AF-A0A2S0HXE4-F1
#
_cell.length_a   1.000
_cell.length_b   1.000
_cell.length_c   1.000
_cell.angle_alpha   90.00
_cell.angle_beta   90.00
_cell.angle_gamma   90.00
#
_symmetry.space_group_name_H-M   'P 1'
#
loop_
_entity.id
_entity.type
_entity.pdbx_description
1 polymer ?
#
loop_
_entity_poly.entity_id
_entity_poly.type
_entity_poly.pdbx_seq_one_letter_code
_entity_poly.pdbx_strand_id
1 'polypeptide(L)'
;MSTLRFRALKETFNRKPIAVTEPERRSSIFGANVFNEHAMRQYLTKDSYKSVMDAIENGSKIERAVADHISTGMKEWAISKGATHYTHWFQPLTGATAEKHDAFFETVENGQAIEKFGGGQLVQQEPDASSFPNGGIRNTFEARGYTAWDPTSPAFIYGTTLCIPTIFVAYTGEALDNKTPLLRSLQTVDKAATAVAKYFDKNVTKVNATLGWEQEYFLIDKALAASRPDILLAGRTLLGHASAKGQQLDDHYFGSIPTRVLNYMRDLETECMLLGVPVKTRHNEVAPNQFELAPIFEEANLAVDHNSLLMDVMDKVADRHNFMVLFHEKPFAGINGSGKHNNWSLATNTGTNLLSPGSTPMKNLQFLTFFINTIKAVHDYEELIRAAIASASNDHRLGANEAPPAIISVFIGSQLTEVLDELEKVTNGKLSPQEKTELKLNVVGKIPEILLDNTDRNRTSPFAFTGNKFELRAVGSMANCAMPMTVLNAIVAQQLIEFKESVDGLIKDKKMKKDDAIFNVLREYIKKSKKIRFEGDGYGEAWEKEAAKRGLSNNKTTPQALKANVSKKAIKLYEDLDIMTKVEIEARHEIQVEEYAMHIQIEGRVLGDIARNHVIPTAIRYQNLLIENVQGLKNIYGSTFKKFAGEQMQLIESISEHIAQINKGITDMINERKKANKIEDAEKRAFAYCDKVKPYFDEIRYHCDKLELLVDDEIWPLTKYRELLFTR
;
A
#
# COMPACT_ATOMS: atom_id res chain seq x y z
N MET A 1 14.49 4.32 -33.78
CA MET A 1 13.80 3.64 -32.66
C MET A 1 12.88 2.49 -33.09
N SER A 2 12.42 2.37 -34.35
CA SER A 2 11.61 1.21 -34.80
C SER A 2 12.26 -0.16 -34.53
N THR A 3 13.59 -0.20 -34.38
CA THR A 3 14.33 -1.43 -34.06
C THR A 3 14.42 -1.76 -32.57
N LEU A 4 14.09 -0.85 -31.64
CA LEU A 4 14.28 -1.11 -30.19
C LEU A 4 13.30 -2.18 -29.69
N ARG A 5 12.01 -2.06 -30.03
CA ARG A 5 10.98 -3.06 -29.74
C ARG A 5 11.39 -4.47 -30.20
N PHE A 6 11.76 -4.63 -31.47
CA PHE A 6 12.12 -5.94 -32.00
C PHE A 6 13.44 -6.48 -31.44
N ARG A 7 14.40 -5.61 -31.08
CA ARG A 7 15.59 -6.02 -30.32
C ARG A 7 15.22 -6.53 -28.93
N ALA A 8 14.32 -5.84 -28.24
CA ALA A 8 13.83 -6.25 -26.92
C ALA A 8 13.10 -7.60 -26.97
N LEU A 9 12.25 -7.82 -27.99
CA LEU A 9 11.59 -9.10 -28.22
C LEU A 9 12.61 -10.21 -28.46
N LYS A 10 13.59 -9.98 -29.35
CA LYS A 10 14.66 -10.95 -29.62
C LYS A 10 15.46 -11.25 -28.36
N GLU A 11 15.78 -10.24 -27.55
CA GLU A 11 16.50 -10.43 -26.28
C GLU A 11 15.67 -11.28 -25.31
N THR A 12 14.37 -10.97 -25.17
CA THR A 12 13.43 -11.71 -24.31
C THR A 12 13.35 -13.19 -24.69
N PHE A 13 13.18 -13.51 -25.97
CA PHE A 13 13.11 -14.91 -26.43
C PHE A 13 14.42 -15.70 -26.22
N ASN A 14 15.55 -15.01 -26.04
CA ASN A 14 16.84 -15.64 -25.77
C ASN A 14 17.15 -15.73 -24.26
N ARG A 15 16.26 -15.27 -23.38
CA ARG A 15 16.44 -15.36 -21.93
C ARG A 15 16.41 -16.81 -21.48
N LYS A 16 17.44 -17.22 -20.76
CA LYS A 16 17.47 -18.51 -20.07
C LYS A 16 17.03 -18.32 -18.62
N PRO A 17 16.21 -19.21 -18.04
CA PRO A 17 15.92 -19.18 -16.62
C PRO A 17 17.21 -19.25 -15.81
N ILE A 18 17.37 -18.33 -14.85
CA ILE A 18 18.51 -18.33 -13.93
C ILE A 18 18.26 -19.43 -12.90
N ALA A 19 19.24 -20.32 -12.72
CA ALA A 19 19.15 -21.39 -11.73
C ALA A 19 19.28 -20.81 -10.32
N VAL A 20 18.46 -21.30 -9.40
CA VAL A 20 18.47 -20.90 -7.99
C VAL A 20 18.79 -22.12 -7.13
N THR A 21 19.81 -22.00 -6.29
CA THR A 21 20.18 -23.03 -5.33
C THR A 21 19.46 -22.75 -4.01
N GLU A 22 18.47 -23.56 -3.69
CA GLU A 22 17.75 -23.46 -2.42
C GLU A 22 18.51 -24.18 -1.30
N PRO A 23 18.42 -23.68 -0.05
CA PRO A 23 18.90 -24.42 1.11
C PRO A 23 18.08 -25.71 1.32
N GLU A 24 18.66 -26.73 1.96
CA GLU A 24 17.92 -27.96 2.30
C GLU A 24 16.69 -27.68 3.19
N ARG A 25 16.80 -26.71 4.11
CA ARG A 25 15.71 -26.31 5.00
C ARG A 25 15.64 -24.79 5.13
N ARG A 26 14.48 -24.21 4.89
CA ARG A 26 14.27 -22.77 5.06
C ARG A 26 14.42 -22.33 6.52
N SER A 27 14.04 -23.18 7.46
CA SER A 27 14.20 -22.91 8.90
C SER A 27 15.65 -22.75 9.34
N SER A 28 16.63 -23.30 8.62
CA SER A 28 18.04 -23.16 9.00
C SER A 28 18.64 -21.80 8.59
N ILE A 29 18.00 -21.09 7.68
CA ILE A 29 18.45 -19.76 7.22
C ILE A 29 17.56 -18.61 7.72
N PHE A 30 16.43 -18.94 8.36
CA PHE A 30 15.45 -17.95 8.78
C PHE A 30 16.06 -16.95 9.79
N GLY A 31 16.02 -15.66 9.45
CA GLY A 31 16.59 -14.57 10.25
C GLY A 31 18.11 -14.62 10.39
N ALA A 32 18.83 -15.33 9.50
CA ALA A 32 20.28 -15.47 9.60
C ALA A 32 21.05 -14.15 9.38
N ASN A 33 20.42 -13.15 8.75
CA ASN A 33 20.92 -11.80 8.56
C ASN A 33 20.20 -10.78 9.45
N VAL A 34 19.57 -11.23 10.54
CA VAL A 34 18.87 -10.36 11.50
C VAL A 34 19.56 -10.44 12.86
N PHE A 35 19.75 -9.30 13.52
CA PHE A 35 20.28 -9.21 14.88
C PHE A 35 19.20 -9.57 15.90
N ASN A 36 18.69 -10.80 15.77
CA ASN A 36 17.61 -11.37 16.56
C ASN A 36 18.06 -11.76 17.98
N GLU A 37 17.15 -12.30 18.78
CA GLU A 37 17.44 -12.72 20.16
C GLU A 37 18.65 -13.68 20.28
N HIS A 38 18.80 -14.61 19.33
CA HIS A 38 19.91 -15.55 19.33
C HIS A 38 21.24 -14.83 19.09
N ALA A 39 21.31 -13.94 18.09
CA ALA A 39 22.48 -13.11 17.84
C ALA A 39 22.77 -12.18 19.03
N MET A 40 21.75 -11.53 19.58
CA MET A 40 21.90 -10.68 20.75
C MET A 40 22.49 -11.42 21.95
N ARG A 41 22.04 -12.66 22.22
CA ARG A 41 22.59 -13.47 23.33
C ARG A 41 24.05 -13.89 23.11
N GLN A 42 24.49 -14.00 21.86
CA GLN A 42 25.88 -14.35 21.53
C GLN A 42 26.83 -13.16 21.59
N TYR A 43 26.37 -11.99 21.14
CA TYR A 43 27.23 -10.81 20.93
C TYR A 43 27.05 -9.71 21.97
N LEU A 44 25.97 -9.71 22.76
CA LEU A 44 25.73 -8.73 23.83
C LEU A 44 26.07 -9.29 25.21
N THR A 45 26.45 -8.38 26.11
CA THR A 45 26.50 -8.69 27.55
C THR A 45 25.09 -8.99 28.09
N LYS A 46 25.00 -9.69 29.22
CA LYS A 46 23.73 -10.01 29.87
C LYS A 46 22.89 -8.76 30.19
N ASP A 47 23.55 -7.68 30.60
CA ASP A 47 22.86 -6.44 30.98
C ASP A 47 22.43 -5.64 29.75
N SER A 48 23.28 -5.57 28.71
CA SER A 48 22.91 -4.98 27.42
C SER A 48 21.72 -5.71 26.79
N TYR A 49 21.73 -7.05 26.78
CA TYR A 49 20.62 -7.86 26.28
C TYR A 49 19.31 -7.56 27.03
N LYS A 50 19.35 -7.56 28.37
CA LYS A 50 18.17 -7.23 29.18
C LYS A 50 17.65 -5.83 28.91
N SER A 51 18.54 -4.85 28.75
CA SER A 51 18.15 -3.47 28.45
C SER A 51 17.45 -3.35 27.10
N VAL A 52 17.89 -4.09 26.07
CA VAL A 52 17.21 -4.11 24.77
C VAL A 52 15.84 -4.77 24.88
N MET A 53 15.74 -5.91 25.56
CA MET A 53 14.45 -6.60 25.75
C MET A 53 13.45 -5.75 26.54
N ASP A 54 13.91 -5.07 27.59
CA ASP A 54 13.07 -4.16 28.37
C ASP A 54 12.59 -2.95 27.54
N ALA A 55 13.44 -2.43 26.66
CA ALA A 55 13.05 -1.39 25.70
C ALA A 55 11.99 -1.88 24.70
N ILE A 56 12.11 -3.11 24.23
CA ILE A 56 11.13 -3.74 23.30
C ILE A 56 9.79 -4.00 24.00
N GLU A 57 9.82 -4.58 25.19
CA GLU A 57 8.61 -5.04 25.89
C GLU A 57 7.86 -3.88 26.55
N ASN A 58 8.61 -3.02 27.27
CA ASN A 58 8.08 -2.00 28.17
C ASN A 58 8.30 -0.56 27.67
N GLY A 59 9.03 -0.36 26.57
CA GLY A 59 9.33 0.98 26.04
C GLY A 59 10.30 1.77 26.89
N SER A 60 11.16 1.10 27.67
CA SER A 60 12.17 1.76 28.49
C SER A 60 13.28 2.39 27.65
N LYS A 61 13.92 3.42 28.21
CA LYS A 61 15.00 4.14 27.52
C LYS A 61 16.32 3.37 27.66
N ILE A 62 17.00 3.16 26.53
CA ILE A 62 18.36 2.60 26.52
C ILE A 62 19.34 3.69 26.98
N GLU A 63 20.05 3.43 28.07
CA GLU A 63 21.07 4.35 28.59
C GLU A 63 22.29 4.41 27.66
N ARG A 64 22.94 5.59 27.57
CA ARG A 64 24.04 5.82 26.64
C ARG A 64 25.22 4.86 26.84
N ALA A 65 25.57 4.58 28.09
CA ALA A 65 26.64 3.63 28.41
C ALA A 65 26.31 2.20 27.93
N VAL A 66 25.04 1.80 28.01
CA VAL A 66 24.59 0.50 27.51
C VAL A 66 24.57 0.47 25.98
N ALA A 67 24.23 1.60 25.34
CA ALA A 67 24.25 1.75 23.89
C ALA A 67 25.65 1.54 23.28
N ASP A 68 26.72 1.99 23.95
CA ASP A 68 28.10 1.74 23.49
C ASP A 68 28.42 0.24 23.46
N HIS A 69 28.00 -0.51 24.48
CA HIS A 69 28.14 -1.97 24.50
C HIS A 69 27.27 -2.66 23.44
N ILE A 70 26.04 -2.19 23.21
CA ILE A 70 25.16 -2.72 22.16
C ILE A 70 25.77 -2.49 20.79
N SER A 71 26.23 -1.27 20.50
CA SER A 71 26.84 -0.91 19.21
C SER A 71 28.08 -1.76 18.91
N THR A 72 28.92 -2.01 19.92
CA THR A 72 30.09 -2.88 19.76
C THR A 72 29.67 -4.31 19.39
N GLY A 73 28.74 -4.92 20.14
CA GLY A 73 28.29 -6.27 19.84
C GLY A 73 27.58 -6.39 18.48
N MET A 74 26.76 -5.40 18.13
CA MET A 74 26.07 -5.33 16.84
C MET A 74 27.05 -5.19 15.67
N LYS A 75 28.11 -4.37 15.83
CA LYS A 75 29.18 -4.20 14.84
C LYS A 75 29.97 -5.49 14.63
N GLU A 76 30.42 -6.14 15.70
CA GLU A 76 31.17 -7.41 15.60
C GLU A 76 30.32 -8.50 14.94
N TRP A 77 29.02 -8.60 15.28
CA TRP A 77 28.09 -9.47 14.58
C TRP A 77 28.01 -9.13 13.09
N ALA A 78 27.84 -7.86 12.73
CA ALA A 78 27.72 -7.43 11.35
C ALA A 78 28.99 -7.71 10.53
N ILE A 79 30.17 -7.39 11.08
CA ILE A 79 31.46 -7.67 10.44
C ILE A 79 31.69 -9.17 10.26
N SER A 80 31.29 -10.01 11.24
CA SER A 80 31.38 -11.47 11.12
C SER A 80 30.57 -12.05 9.94
N LYS A 81 29.60 -11.27 9.45
CA LYS A 81 28.74 -11.57 8.31
C LYS A 81 29.16 -10.84 7.02
N GLY A 82 30.29 -10.13 7.05
CA GLY A 82 30.85 -9.42 5.90
C GLY A 82 30.31 -8.00 5.70
N ALA A 83 29.63 -7.42 6.69
CA ALA A 83 29.21 -6.02 6.60
C ALA A 83 30.43 -5.09 6.69
N THR A 84 30.44 -4.07 5.84
CA THR A 84 31.50 -3.04 5.76
C THR A 84 30.98 -1.66 6.12
N HIS A 85 29.68 -1.45 5.99
CA HIS A 85 28.98 -0.20 6.25
C HIS A 85 27.83 -0.42 7.23
N TYR A 86 27.32 0.69 7.77
CA TYR A 86 26.06 0.75 8.48
C TYR A 86 25.22 1.92 7.95
N THR A 87 23.91 1.84 8.15
CA THR A 87 22.94 2.88 7.79
C THR A 87 21.83 2.95 8.82
N HIS A 88 21.34 4.16 9.07
CA HIS A 88 20.01 4.35 9.65
C HIS A 88 19.00 4.15 8.52
N TRP A 89 18.17 3.12 8.64
CA TRP A 89 17.15 2.76 7.66
C TRP A 89 15.82 3.32 8.16
N PHE A 90 15.18 4.18 7.37
CA PHE A 90 13.93 4.85 7.73
C PHE A 90 13.01 5.02 6.53
N GLN A 91 11.74 5.35 6.82
CA GLN A 91 10.68 5.47 5.82
C GLN A 91 10.16 6.92 5.78
N PRO A 92 10.83 7.83 5.03
CA PRO A 92 10.39 9.22 4.88
C PRO A 92 9.02 9.33 4.17
N LEU A 93 8.50 10.56 4.11
CA LEU A 93 7.20 10.87 3.50
C LEU A 93 7.16 10.73 1.96
N THR A 94 8.22 10.20 1.33
CA THR A 94 8.25 9.86 -0.10
C THR A 94 7.57 8.53 -0.42
N GLY A 95 7.28 7.71 0.59
CA GLY A 95 6.68 6.38 0.41
C GLY A 95 7.69 5.24 0.17
N ALA A 96 8.96 5.55 -0.07
CA ALA A 96 10.06 4.59 -0.17
C ALA A 96 10.94 4.60 1.10
N THR A 97 11.87 3.65 1.20
CA THR A 97 12.89 3.62 2.24
C THR A 97 14.05 4.56 1.90
N ALA A 98 14.81 5.00 2.90
CA ALA A 98 16.00 5.82 2.73
C ALA A 98 17.17 5.29 3.53
N GLU A 99 18.36 5.40 2.95
CA GLU A 99 19.61 4.91 3.52
C GLU A 99 20.75 5.90 3.25
N LYS A 100 21.66 6.02 4.21
CA LYS A 100 22.97 6.66 4.06
C LYS A 100 24.03 5.70 4.59
N HIS A 101 24.93 5.25 3.72
CA HIS A 101 25.92 4.24 4.08
C HIS A 101 27.18 4.91 4.62
N ASP A 102 27.41 4.77 5.92
CA ASP A 102 28.63 5.17 6.59
C ASP A 102 29.51 3.92 6.81
N ALA A 103 30.79 4.01 6.47
CA ALA A 103 31.72 2.89 6.66
C ALA A 103 32.03 2.71 8.15
N PHE A 104 32.26 1.46 8.59
CA PHE A 104 32.84 1.22 9.92
C PHE A 104 34.29 1.73 10.03
N PHE A 105 34.96 1.92 8.90
CA PHE A 105 36.36 2.34 8.81
C PHE A 105 36.58 3.75 9.39
N GLU A 106 37.53 3.86 10.31
CA GLU A 106 38.05 5.14 10.81
C GLU A 106 39.59 5.08 10.89
N THR A 107 40.27 6.17 10.49
CA THR A 107 41.71 6.31 10.65
C THR A 107 42.05 6.73 12.07
N VAL A 108 43.07 6.11 12.65
CA VAL A 108 43.62 6.50 13.96
C VAL A 108 45.02 7.10 13.80
N GLU A 109 45.55 7.66 14.89
CA GLU A 109 46.91 8.22 14.92
C GLU A 109 47.96 7.20 14.43
N ASN A 110 49.06 7.71 13.88
CA ASN A 110 50.17 6.92 13.33
C ASN A 110 49.85 6.11 12.05
N GLY A 111 48.79 6.46 11.31
CA GLY A 111 48.48 5.86 10.00
C GLY A 111 47.89 4.45 10.09
N GLN A 112 47.41 4.04 11.25
CA GLN A 112 46.63 2.82 11.44
C GLN A 112 45.14 3.07 11.19
N ALA A 113 44.37 2.02 10.98
CA ALA A 113 42.92 2.09 10.79
C ALA A 113 42.22 1.03 11.62
N ILE A 114 40.98 1.33 12.02
CA ILE A 114 40.14 0.43 12.81
C ILE A 114 38.70 0.49 12.31
N GLU A 115 37.93 -0.55 12.64
CA GLU A 115 36.47 -0.57 12.49
C GLU A 115 35.80 -0.13 13.80
N LYS A 116 35.06 0.97 13.72
CA LYS A 116 34.38 1.57 14.86
C LYS A 116 32.91 1.84 14.56
N PHE A 117 32.09 1.57 15.56
CA PHE A 117 30.68 1.92 15.58
C PHE A 117 30.32 2.19 17.04
N GLY A 118 30.08 3.46 17.38
CA GLY A 118 29.82 3.89 18.76
C GLY A 118 28.32 3.97 19.08
N GLY A 119 27.98 3.95 20.37
CA GLY A 119 26.60 4.01 20.85
C GLY A 119 25.92 5.32 20.48
N GLY A 120 26.68 6.41 20.37
CA GLY A 120 26.18 7.67 19.82
C GLY A 120 25.64 7.52 18.39
N GLN A 121 26.36 6.82 17.52
CA GLN A 121 25.98 6.58 16.11
C GLN A 121 24.87 5.53 15.98
N LEU A 122 24.72 4.63 16.95
CA LEU A 122 23.61 3.69 17.03
C LEU A 122 22.31 4.40 17.41
N VAL A 123 22.33 5.15 18.50
CA VAL A 123 21.12 5.76 19.08
C VAL A 123 20.59 6.87 18.19
N GLN A 124 21.47 7.68 17.60
CA GLN A 124 21.05 8.86 16.83
C GLN A 124 22.03 9.21 15.70
N GLN A 125 21.49 9.64 14.56
CA GLN A 125 22.27 10.33 13.52
C GLN A 125 21.62 11.65 13.10
N GLU A 126 22.39 12.49 12.41
CA GLU A 126 21.97 13.78 11.86
C GLU A 126 21.99 13.72 10.31
N PRO A 127 20.90 13.27 9.66
CA PRO A 127 20.75 13.42 8.22
C PRO A 127 20.20 14.80 7.82
N ASP A 128 20.33 15.14 6.54
CA ASP A 128 19.71 16.33 5.94
C ASP A 128 18.20 16.10 5.72
N ALA A 129 17.38 16.85 6.46
CA ALA A 129 15.93 16.86 6.38
C ALA A 129 15.34 17.78 5.32
N SER A 130 16.10 18.75 4.80
CA SER A 130 15.59 19.67 3.77
C SER A 130 15.40 19.00 2.41
N SER A 131 16.15 17.92 2.16
CA SER A 131 16.10 17.15 0.92
C SER A 131 14.93 16.15 0.87
N PHE A 132 14.25 15.91 1.99
CA PHE A 132 13.05 15.08 2.06
C PHE A 132 11.78 15.95 2.06
N PRO A 133 10.65 15.45 1.51
CA PRO A 133 9.37 16.14 1.60
C PRO A 133 9.02 16.43 3.05
N ASN A 134 8.82 17.70 3.37
CA ASN A 134 8.60 18.17 4.74
C ASN A 134 7.42 19.17 4.85
N GLY A 135 6.71 19.46 3.75
CA GLY A 135 5.49 20.28 3.76
C GLY A 135 5.69 21.66 4.38
N GLY A 136 6.85 22.27 4.14
CA GLY A 136 7.19 23.60 4.67
C GLY A 136 7.64 23.63 6.13
N ILE A 137 7.71 22.48 6.83
CA ILE A 137 8.25 22.41 8.21
C ILE A 137 9.73 22.83 8.24
N ARG A 138 10.48 22.57 7.15
CA ARG A 138 11.91 22.90 7.06
C ARG A 138 12.18 23.78 5.84
N ASN A 139 12.83 24.92 6.08
CA ASN A 139 13.39 25.72 5.01
C ASN A 139 14.65 25.06 4.43
N THR A 140 14.98 25.37 3.18
CA THR A 140 16.20 24.87 2.52
C THR A 140 17.50 25.28 3.21
N PHE A 141 17.50 26.35 4.02
CA PHE A 141 18.65 26.74 4.84
C PHE A 141 18.63 26.14 6.26
N GLU A 142 17.52 25.50 6.66
CA GLU A 142 17.32 24.84 7.96
C GLU A 142 17.24 23.33 7.77
N ALA A 143 18.36 22.73 7.39
CA ALA A 143 18.43 21.34 6.92
C ALA A 143 18.46 20.27 8.01
N ARG A 144 18.67 20.61 9.29
CA ARG A 144 18.86 19.58 10.33
C ARG A 144 17.61 18.72 10.57
N GLY A 145 17.80 17.39 10.57
CA GLY A 145 16.88 16.42 11.16
C GLY A 145 17.65 15.37 11.96
N TYR A 146 16.93 14.50 12.64
CA TYR A 146 17.51 13.44 13.47
C TYR A 146 16.84 12.11 13.20
N THR A 147 17.64 11.06 13.11
CA THR A 147 17.14 9.69 13.17
C THR A 147 17.37 9.11 14.56
N ALA A 148 16.47 8.26 15.03
CA ALA A 148 16.64 7.54 16.29
C ALA A 148 16.28 6.07 16.13
N TRP A 149 17.10 5.18 16.69
CA TRP A 149 16.90 3.74 16.59
C TRP A 149 15.58 3.30 17.24
N ASP A 150 14.78 2.54 16.49
CA ASP A 150 13.62 1.79 16.99
C ASP A 150 14.04 0.37 17.39
N PRO A 151 14.18 0.05 18.70
CA PRO A 151 14.57 -1.29 19.12
C PRO A 151 13.48 -2.33 18.90
N THR A 152 12.23 -1.93 18.67
CA THR A 152 11.10 -2.86 18.44
C THR A 152 11.16 -3.52 17.06
N SER A 153 11.98 -2.99 16.16
CA SER A 153 12.32 -3.58 14.87
C SER A 153 13.81 -3.97 14.86
N PRO A 154 14.15 -5.25 14.66
CA PRO A 154 15.53 -5.70 14.79
C PRO A 154 16.41 -5.16 13.66
N ALA A 155 17.66 -4.80 13.97
CA ALA A 155 18.66 -4.48 12.96
C ALA A 155 18.93 -5.70 12.06
N PHE A 156 19.22 -5.46 10.79
CA PHE A 156 19.44 -6.51 9.80
C PHE A 156 20.62 -6.18 8.88
N ILE A 157 21.13 -7.17 8.17
CA ILE A 157 22.18 -6.99 7.16
C ILE A 157 21.56 -7.17 5.79
N TYR A 158 21.70 -6.15 4.96
CA TYR A 158 21.25 -6.19 3.57
C TYR A 158 22.43 -5.90 2.64
N GLY A 159 22.76 -6.86 1.78
CA GLY A 159 24.00 -6.83 1.01
C GLY A 159 25.22 -6.85 1.94
N THR A 160 25.96 -5.75 2.01
CA THR A 160 27.14 -5.60 2.89
C THR A 160 26.99 -4.47 3.90
N THR A 161 25.74 -4.09 4.19
CA THR A 161 25.41 -2.96 5.06
C THR A 161 24.56 -3.42 6.24
N LEU A 162 24.92 -3.01 7.45
CA LEU A 162 24.10 -3.10 8.65
C LEU A 162 23.00 -2.02 8.62
N CYS A 163 21.76 -2.41 8.47
CA CYS A 163 20.60 -1.52 8.47
C CYS A 163 19.97 -1.48 9.87
N ILE A 164 19.84 -0.27 10.41
CA ILE A 164 19.29 0.00 11.74
C ILE A 164 17.94 0.69 11.55
N PRO A 165 16.80 0.01 11.81
CA PRO A 165 15.48 0.61 11.70
C PRO A 165 15.33 1.83 12.61
N THR A 166 14.97 2.97 12.04
CA THR A 166 14.95 4.25 12.76
C THR A 166 13.70 5.05 12.46
N ILE A 167 13.31 5.88 13.42
CA ILE A 167 12.38 6.99 13.19
C ILE A 167 13.15 8.20 12.67
N PHE A 168 12.47 9.10 11.96
CA PHE A 168 13.04 10.34 11.43
C PHE A 168 12.20 11.57 11.78
N VAL A 169 12.82 12.53 12.45
CA VAL A 169 12.18 13.74 12.98
C VAL A 169 12.93 15.01 12.58
N ALA A 170 12.20 16.11 12.49
CA ALA A 170 12.75 17.45 12.34
C ALA A 170 13.56 17.86 13.57
N TYR A 171 14.44 18.85 13.41
CA TYR A 171 15.15 19.47 14.54
C TYR A 171 14.20 20.00 15.64
N THR A 172 13.01 20.43 15.23
CA THR A 172 11.94 20.97 16.09
C THR A 172 11.04 19.90 16.72
N GLY A 173 11.22 18.62 16.34
CA GLY A 173 10.58 17.47 16.96
C GLY A 173 9.39 16.87 16.18
N GLU A 174 8.97 17.50 15.07
CA GLU A 174 7.91 17.00 14.20
C GLU A 174 8.36 15.75 13.43
N ALA A 175 7.45 14.79 13.25
CA ALA A 175 7.68 13.55 12.53
C ALA A 175 7.74 13.77 11.01
N LEU A 176 8.90 13.47 10.42
CA LEU A 176 9.16 13.52 8.98
C LEU A 176 9.16 12.13 8.31
N ASP A 177 8.58 11.14 8.99
CA ASP A 177 8.50 9.76 8.55
C ASP A 177 7.09 9.16 8.67
N ASN A 178 6.91 7.95 8.16
CA ASN A 178 5.68 7.20 8.37
C ASN A 178 5.70 6.37 9.66
N LYS A 179 6.88 6.13 10.24
CA LYS A 179 7.06 5.22 11.38
C LYS A 179 6.69 5.87 12.72
N THR A 180 7.02 7.14 12.94
CA THR A 180 6.70 7.82 14.21
C THR A 180 5.19 7.88 14.48
N PRO A 181 4.33 8.32 13.54
CA PRO A 181 2.87 8.30 13.75
C PRO A 181 2.33 6.89 13.95
N LEU A 182 2.88 5.89 13.24
CA LEU A 182 2.49 4.50 13.40
C LEU A 182 2.78 4.01 14.83
N LEU A 183 4.00 4.19 15.33
CA LEU A 183 4.38 3.81 16.70
C LEU A 183 3.50 4.47 17.76
N ARG A 184 3.23 5.78 17.63
CA ARG A 184 2.31 6.50 18.53
C ARG A 184 0.90 5.89 18.47
N SER A 185 0.36 5.62 17.28
CA SER A 185 -0.96 5.01 17.11
C SER A 185 -1.05 3.60 17.72
N LEU A 186 0.01 2.80 17.61
CA LEU A 186 0.10 1.45 18.17
C LEU A 186 0.10 1.48 19.70
N GLN A 187 0.83 2.42 20.30
CA GLN A 187 0.82 2.63 21.74
C GLN A 187 -0.56 3.09 22.24
N THR A 188 -1.22 3.98 21.49
CA THR A 188 -2.55 4.50 21.85
C THR A 188 -3.62 3.40 21.77
N VAL A 189 -3.61 2.59 20.70
CA VAL A 189 -4.57 1.48 20.56
C VAL A 189 -4.31 0.39 21.59
N ASP A 190 -3.06 0.08 21.93
CA ASP A 190 -2.71 -0.84 23.02
C ASP A 190 -3.32 -0.37 24.35
N LYS A 191 -3.06 0.87 24.77
CA LYS A 191 -3.60 1.41 26.03
C LYS A 191 -5.12 1.35 26.08
N ALA A 192 -5.80 1.77 25.00
CA ALA A 192 -7.25 1.78 24.92
C ALA A 192 -7.83 0.35 24.92
N ALA A 193 -7.28 -0.54 24.09
CA ALA A 193 -7.73 -1.92 23.98
C ALA A 193 -7.45 -2.72 25.26
N THR A 194 -6.29 -2.53 25.89
CA THR A 194 -5.96 -3.14 27.19
C THR A 194 -6.95 -2.71 28.28
N ALA A 195 -7.31 -1.41 28.34
CA ALA A 195 -8.28 -0.91 29.30
C ALA A 195 -9.67 -1.54 29.14
N VAL A 196 -10.11 -1.77 27.89
CA VAL A 196 -11.38 -2.45 27.57
C VAL A 196 -11.28 -3.97 27.79
N ALA A 197 -10.18 -4.60 27.40
CA ALA A 197 -9.94 -6.03 27.56
C ALA A 197 -10.01 -6.47 29.04
N LYS A 198 -9.58 -5.60 29.96
CA LYS A 198 -9.69 -5.79 31.42
C LYS A 198 -11.12 -5.94 31.94
N TYR A 199 -12.14 -5.58 31.16
CA TYR A 199 -13.52 -5.97 31.51
C TYR A 199 -13.72 -7.49 31.47
N PHE A 200 -12.99 -8.21 30.62
CA PHE A 200 -13.18 -9.63 30.36
C PHE A 200 -12.10 -10.49 31.01
N ASP A 201 -10.84 -10.06 30.93
CA ASP A 201 -9.70 -10.73 31.54
C ASP A 201 -8.76 -9.72 32.22
N LYS A 202 -8.62 -9.84 33.54
CA LYS A 202 -7.78 -8.94 34.35
C LYS A 202 -6.28 -9.17 34.16
N ASN A 203 -5.87 -10.30 33.59
CA ASN A 203 -4.46 -10.65 33.37
C ASN A 203 -3.88 -9.98 32.12
N VAL A 204 -4.72 -9.38 31.28
CA VAL A 204 -4.27 -8.65 30.09
C VAL A 204 -3.52 -7.38 30.52
N THR A 205 -2.25 -7.30 30.14
CA THR A 205 -1.37 -6.16 30.41
C THR A 205 -1.04 -5.38 29.14
N LYS A 206 -1.14 -6.00 27.96
CA LYS A 206 -0.83 -5.41 26.66
C LYS A 206 -1.69 -6.02 25.56
N VAL A 207 -2.04 -5.23 24.56
CA VAL A 207 -2.72 -5.64 23.33
C VAL A 207 -1.92 -5.11 22.14
N ASN A 208 -1.44 -6.01 21.30
CA ASN A 208 -0.70 -5.67 20.09
C ASN A 208 -1.65 -5.66 18.89
N ALA A 209 -1.54 -4.65 18.03
CA ALA A 209 -2.11 -4.73 16.71
C ALA A 209 -1.26 -5.65 15.83
N THR A 210 -1.92 -6.46 15.01
CA THR A 210 -1.25 -7.34 14.06
C THR A 210 -1.60 -6.96 12.64
N LEU A 211 -0.67 -7.18 11.72
CA LEU A 211 -0.85 -6.95 10.30
C LEU A 211 -0.33 -8.12 9.48
N GLY A 212 -1.17 -8.64 8.59
CA GLY A 212 -0.76 -9.47 7.46
C GLY A 212 -1.05 -8.73 6.16
N TRP A 213 -0.01 -8.35 5.42
CA TRP A 213 -0.16 -7.70 4.12
C TRP A 213 -0.13 -8.72 2.97
N GLU A 214 -0.88 -8.46 1.90
CA GLU A 214 -0.87 -9.26 0.67
C GLU A 214 -0.33 -8.37 -0.45
N GLN A 215 0.89 -8.63 -0.94
CA GLN A 215 1.55 -7.76 -1.92
C GLN A 215 1.31 -8.27 -3.33
N GLU A 216 0.45 -7.59 -4.08
CA GLU A 216 0.31 -7.82 -5.52
C GLU A 216 1.30 -6.97 -6.32
N TYR A 217 1.69 -7.48 -7.49
CA TYR A 217 2.62 -6.83 -8.41
C TYR A 217 2.55 -7.43 -9.82
N PHE A 218 3.02 -6.69 -10.81
CA PHE A 218 3.31 -7.25 -12.14
C PHE A 218 4.81 -7.50 -12.31
N LEU A 219 5.17 -8.51 -13.10
CA LEU A 219 6.54 -8.81 -13.47
C LEU A 219 6.69 -8.85 -14.99
N ILE A 220 7.50 -7.95 -15.56
CA ILE A 220 7.74 -7.89 -17.01
C ILE A 220 9.20 -8.03 -17.35
N ASP A 221 9.53 -8.56 -18.54
CA ASP A 221 10.93 -8.64 -18.97
C ASP A 221 11.55 -7.25 -19.06
N LYS A 222 12.75 -7.11 -18.50
CA LYS A 222 13.47 -5.84 -18.42
C LYS A 222 13.72 -5.21 -19.80
N ALA A 223 13.95 -6.02 -20.83
CA ALA A 223 14.16 -5.49 -22.19
C ALA A 223 12.87 -4.93 -22.78
N LEU A 224 11.73 -5.58 -22.54
CA LEU A 224 10.42 -5.08 -22.97
C LEU A 224 10.05 -3.80 -22.20
N ALA A 225 10.31 -3.75 -20.90
CA ALA A 225 10.16 -2.53 -20.11
C ALA A 225 11.00 -1.37 -20.67
N ALA A 226 12.26 -1.64 -21.03
CA ALA A 226 13.18 -0.64 -21.58
C ALA A 226 12.72 -0.02 -22.91
N SER A 227 11.89 -0.75 -23.67
CA SER A 227 11.28 -0.25 -24.91
C SER A 227 10.03 0.62 -24.69
N ARG A 228 9.64 0.85 -23.43
CA ARG A 228 8.45 1.59 -23.01
C ARG A 228 8.82 2.72 -22.05
N PRO A 229 9.13 3.93 -22.58
CA PRO A 229 9.52 5.06 -21.75
C PRO A 229 8.45 5.45 -20.72
N ASP A 230 7.18 5.19 -21.00
CA ASP A 230 6.09 5.39 -20.06
C ASP A 230 6.13 4.44 -18.86
N ILE A 231 6.45 3.17 -19.07
CA ILE A 231 6.65 2.24 -17.95
C ILE A 231 7.84 2.67 -17.08
N LEU A 232 8.95 3.07 -17.70
CA LEU A 232 10.16 3.45 -16.96
C LEU A 232 9.98 4.73 -16.13
N LEU A 233 9.21 5.71 -16.64
CA LEU A 233 9.10 7.04 -16.04
C LEU A 233 7.83 7.24 -15.23
N ALA A 234 6.75 6.52 -15.54
CA ALA A 234 5.46 6.64 -14.87
C ALA A 234 5.03 5.35 -14.15
N GLY A 235 5.80 4.25 -14.25
CA GLY A 235 5.45 2.95 -13.65
C GLY A 235 4.25 2.25 -14.31
N ARG A 236 3.66 2.86 -15.34
CA ARG A 236 2.48 2.38 -16.06
C ARG A 236 2.54 2.69 -17.53
N THR A 237 1.68 2.02 -18.29
CA THR A 237 1.41 2.35 -19.68
C THR A 237 0.46 3.55 -19.79
N LEU A 238 0.90 4.58 -20.50
CA LEU A 238 0.08 5.77 -20.83
C LEU A 238 -0.61 5.59 -22.18
N LEU A 239 0.00 4.79 -23.06
CA LEU A 239 -0.51 4.40 -24.38
C LEU A 239 -0.54 2.87 -24.52
N GLY A 240 -1.38 2.36 -25.40
CA GLY A 240 -1.38 0.96 -25.79
C GLY A 240 -2.80 0.40 -25.95
N HIS A 241 -3.07 -0.11 -27.13
CA HIS A 241 -4.30 -0.85 -27.40
C HIS A 241 -4.34 -2.17 -26.62
N ALA A 242 -5.53 -2.54 -26.13
CA ALA A 242 -5.73 -3.79 -25.44
C ALA A 242 -5.39 -4.99 -26.33
N SER A 243 -4.81 -6.04 -25.75
CA SER A 243 -4.55 -7.29 -26.48
C SER A 243 -5.87 -8.01 -26.81
N ALA A 244 -5.92 -8.67 -27.98
CA ALA A 244 -7.08 -9.47 -28.38
C ALA A 244 -7.38 -10.60 -27.36
N LYS A 245 -6.33 -11.17 -26.77
CA LYS A 245 -6.40 -11.97 -25.54
C LYS A 245 -5.92 -11.09 -24.39
N GLY A 246 -6.81 -10.74 -23.47
CA GLY A 246 -6.49 -10.07 -22.20
C GLY A 246 -6.51 -11.09 -21.08
N GLN A 247 -7.32 -10.86 -20.05
CA GLN A 247 -7.57 -11.81 -18.95
C GLN A 247 -8.78 -12.73 -19.20
N GLN A 248 -9.39 -12.69 -20.40
CA GLN A 248 -10.51 -13.54 -20.74
C GLN A 248 -10.09 -15.03 -20.80
N LEU A 249 -11.06 -15.93 -20.62
CA LEU A 249 -10.91 -17.39 -20.57
C LEU A 249 -10.27 -17.94 -19.28
N ASP A 250 -10.29 -17.17 -18.19
CA ASP A 250 -9.71 -17.54 -16.89
C ASP A 250 -8.31 -18.13 -17.08
N ASP A 251 -7.38 -17.38 -17.69
CA ASP A 251 -5.97 -17.78 -17.81
C ASP A 251 -5.41 -17.97 -16.39
N HIS A 252 -5.53 -19.22 -15.95
CA HIS A 252 -5.95 -19.67 -14.61
C HIS A 252 -5.34 -18.90 -13.44
N TYR A 253 -6.14 -18.18 -12.65
CA TYR A 253 -5.80 -17.87 -11.26
C TYR A 253 -5.38 -19.18 -10.56
N PHE A 254 -4.23 -19.20 -9.87
CA PHE A 254 -3.57 -20.42 -9.39
C PHE A 254 -3.09 -21.41 -10.47
N GLY A 255 -2.85 -20.92 -11.69
CA GLY A 255 -2.30 -21.66 -12.81
C GLY A 255 -0.80 -21.93 -12.71
N SER A 256 -0.25 -22.58 -13.74
CA SER A 256 1.18 -22.87 -13.80
C SER A 256 2.01 -21.59 -13.94
N ILE A 257 2.89 -21.32 -12.99
CA ILE A 257 3.82 -20.19 -13.04
C ILE A 257 4.97 -20.50 -14.03
N PRO A 258 5.30 -19.60 -14.98
CA PRO A 258 6.43 -19.78 -15.89
C PRO A 258 7.75 -19.99 -15.14
N THR A 259 8.62 -20.88 -15.63
CA THR A 259 9.86 -21.27 -14.94
C THR A 259 10.77 -20.09 -14.59
N ARG A 260 10.91 -19.09 -15.48
CA ARG A 260 11.68 -17.87 -15.18
C ARG A 260 11.14 -17.14 -13.96
N VAL A 261 9.82 -16.96 -13.89
CA VAL A 261 9.15 -16.28 -12.78
C VAL A 261 9.24 -17.11 -11.51
N LEU A 262 9.05 -18.43 -11.60
CA LEU A 262 9.16 -19.31 -10.44
C LEU A 262 10.58 -19.27 -9.84
N ASN A 263 11.62 -19.20 -10.67
CA ASN A 263 12.99 -19.04 -10.18
C ASN A 263 13.21 -17.68 -9.51
N TYR A 264 12.70 -16.58 -10.08
CA TYR A 264 12.67 -15.28 -9.41
C TYR A 264 12.01 -15.38 -8.02
N MET A 265 10.84 -16.01 -7.93
CA MET A 265 10.12 -16.16 -6.66
C MET A 265 10.87 -17.03 -5.65
N ARG A 266 11.61 -18.06 -6.08
CA ARG A 266 12.43 -18.91 -5.19
C ARG A 266 13.63 -18.16 -4.63
N ASP A 267 14.27 -17.34 -5.46
CA ASP A 267 15.36 -16.46 -5.03
C ASP A 267 14.83 -15.41 -4.03
N LEU A 268 13.73 -14.73 -4.37
CA LEU A 268 13.06 -13.76 -3.51
C LEU A 268 12.70 -14.36 -2.14
N GLU A 269 12.08 -15.54 -2.12
CA GLU A 269 11.74 -16.20 -0.86
C GLU A 269 12.97 -16.57 -0.02
N THR A 270 14.08 -16.93 -0.66
CA THR A 270 15.33 -17.24 0.05
C THR A 270 15.88 -15.98 0.72
N GLU A 271 15.90 -14.85 0.02
CA GLU A 271 16.29 -13.54 0.57
C GLU A 271 15.37 -13.10 1.72
N CYS A 272 14.06 -13.25 1.55
CA CYS A 272 13.08 -12.96 2.60
C CYS A 272 13.35 -13.79 3.86
N MET A 273 13.62 -15.10 3.71
CA MET A 273 13.94 -15.96 4.85
C MET A 273 15.21 -15.48 5.56
N LEU A 274 16.27 -15.12 4.83
CA LEU A 274 17.51 -14.58 5.43
C LEU A 274 17.26 -13.31 6.25
N LEU A 275 16.41 -12.43 5.73
CA LEU A 275 16.01 -11.16 6.34
C LEU A 275 14.92 -11.29 7.43
N GLY A 276 14.45 -12.51 7.71
CA GLY A 276 13.45 -12.77 8.74
C GLY A 276 12.00 -12.48 8.33
N VAL A 277 11.74 -12.14 7.06
CA VAL A 277 10.38 -11.94 6.53
C VAL A 277 9.71 -13.31 6.35
N PRO A 278 8.62 -13.62 7.07
CA PRO A 278 8.05 -14.98 7.12
C PRO A 278 7.11 -15.24 5.94
N VAL A 279 7.62 -15.14 4.71
CA VAL A 279 6.86 -15.37 3.47
C VAL A 279 6.24 -16.77 3.46
N LYS A 280 4.95 -16.84 3.15
CA LYS A 280 4.16 -18.07 3.30
C LYS A 280 3.55 -18.53 1.99
N THR A 281 3.00 -17.60 1.23
CA THR A 281 2.19 -17.88 0.05
C THR A 281 2.72 -17.09 -1.14
N ARG A 282 2.73 -17.73 -2.32
CA ARG A 282 2.92 -17.10 -3.62
C ARG A 282 1.99 -17.72 -4.64
N HIS A 283 1.49 -16.94 -5.58
CA HIS A 283 0.74 -17.42 -6.74
C HIS A 283 0.69 -16.39 -7.85
N ASN A 284 0.22 -16.82 -9.03
CA ASN A 284 -0.22 -15.88 -10.05
C ASN A 284 -1.63 -15.38 -9.74
N GLU A 285 -1.87 -14.14 -10.14
CA GLU A 285 -3.14 -13.44 -10.03
C GLU A 285 -3.98 -13.61 -11.31
N VAL A 286 -5.15 -12.96 -11.34
CA VAL A 286 -6.12 -13.00 -12.45
C VAL A 286 -5.54 -12.41 -13.75
N ALA A 287 -4.76 -11.33 -13.68
CA ALA A 287 -4.19 -10.73 -14.90
C ALA A 287 -2.89 -11.44 -15.35
N PRO A 288 -2.60 -11.48 -16.66
CA PRO A 288 -1.34 -12.00 -17.17
C PRO A 288 -0.14 -11.25 -16.56
N ASN A 289 0.86 -12.00 -16.14
CA ASN A 289 2.07 -11.48 -15.47
C ASN A 289 1.81 -10.73 -14.14
N GLN A 290 0.63 -10.87 -13.54
CA GLN A 290 0.34 -10.43 -12.18
C GLN A 290 0.58 -11.58 -11.20
N PHE A 291 1.12 -11.26 -10.03
CA PHE A 291 1.44 -12.21 -8.97
C PHE A 291 1.15 -11.61 -7.60
N GLU A 292 0.99 -12.47 -6.61
CA GLU A 292 0.85 -12.11 -5.21
C GLU A 292 1.90 -12.84 -4.35
N LEU A 293 2.38 -12.16 -3.31
CA LEU A 293 3.15 -12.74 -2.23
C LEU A 293 2.62 -12.24 -0.87
N ALA A 294 2.40 -13.17 0.06
CA ALA A 294 1.91 -12.88 1.40
C ALA A 294 2.71 -13.62 2.48
N PRO A 295 3.11 -12.96 3.59
CA PRO A 295 3.74 -13.59 4.73
C PRO A 295 2.72 -14.03 5.78
N ILE A 296 3.22 -14.69 6.82
CA ILE A 296 2.48 -14.82 8.08
C ILE A 296 2.34 -13.42 8.68
N PHE A 297 1.20 -13.12 9.29
CA PHE A 297 1.01 -11.84 10.00
C PHE A 297 2.01 -11.67 11.14
N GLU A 298 2.36 -10.43 11.44
CA GLU A 298 3.29 -10.06 12.50
C GLU A 298 2.70 -8.92 13.34
N GLU A 299 3.43 -8.48 14.38
CA GLU A 299 3.13 -7.21 15.04
C GLU A 299 3.22 -6.09 14.00
N ALA A 300 2.28 -5.14 14.05
CA ALA A 300 2.04 -4.22 12.96
C ALA A 300 3.25 -3.34 12.61
N ASN A 301 4.09 -2.92 13.58
CA ASN A 301 5.30 -2.17 13.28
C ASN A 301 6.30 -2.99 12.45
N LEU A 302 6.58 -4.22 12.89
CA LEU A 302 7.48 -5.13 12.19
C LEU A 302 6.94 -5.52 10.80
N ALA A 303 5.64 -5.79 10.70
CA ALA A 303 5.00 -6.12 9.44
C ALA A 303 5.14 -5.00 8.40
N VAL A 304 4.98 -3.73 8.82
CA VAL A 304 5.17 -2.56 7.95
C VAL A 304 6.62 -2.43 7.48
N ASP A 305 7.59 -2.63 8.39
CA ASP A 305 9.01 -2.63 8.03
C ASP A 305 9.33 -3.76 7.04
N HIS A 306 8.85 -4.96 7.30
CA HIS A 306 9.03 -6.11 6.42
C HIS A 306 8.40 -5.92 5.04
N ASN A 307 7.24 -5.26 4.92
CA ASN A 307 6.69 -4.92 3.60
C ASN A 307 7.57 -3.91 2.86
N SER A 308 8.03 -2.87 3.55
CA SER A 308 8.89 -1.85 2.94
C SER A 308 10.22 -2.46 2.47
N LEU A 309 10.84 -3.30 3.30
CA LEU A 309 12.05 -4.04 2.94
C LEU A 309 11.79 -5.06 1.80
N LEU A 310 10.64 -5.74 1.80
CA LEU A 310 10.28 -6.66 0.72
C LEU A 310 10.33 -5.95 -0.63
N MET A 311 9.75 -4.75 -0.75
CA MET A 311 9.69 -4.04 -2.03
C MET A 311 11.11 -3.78 -2.60
N ASP A 312 12.06 -3.38 -1.75
CA ASP A 312 13.47 -3.21 -2.14
C ASP A 312 14.11 -4.54 -2.56
N VAL A 313 13.82 -5.63 -1.83
CA VAL A 313 14.31 -6.98 -2.17
C VAL A 313 13.75 -7.45 -3.51
N MET A 314 12.46 -7.22 -3.77
CA MET A 314 11.79 -7.58 -5.01
C MET A 314 12.47 -6.90 -6.21
N ASP A 315 12.78 -5.61 -6.12
CA ASP A 315 13.46 -4.89 -7.20
C ASP A 315 14.87 -5.44 -7.46
N LYS A 316 15.67 -5.66 -6.41
CA LYS A 316 17.03 -6.22 -6.56
C LYS A 316 17.01 -7.63 -7.13
N VAL A 317 16.10 -8.49 -6.66
CA VAL A 317 15.97 -9.86 -7.16
C VAL A 317 15.45 -9.84 -8.60
N ALA A 318 14.51 -8.97 -8.93
CA ALA A 318 13.98 -8.87 -10.30
C ALA A 318 15.07 -8.47 -11.29
N ASP A 319 15.92 -7.52 -10.92
CA ASP A 319 17.06 -7.11 -11.72
C ASP A 319 18.00 -8.28 -12.01
N ARG A 320 18.34 -9.08 -10.99
CA ARG A 320 19.14 -10.31 -11.15
C ARG A 320 18.52 -11.27 -12.17
N HIS A 321 17.20 -11.39 -12.17
CA HIS A 321 16.43 -12.28 -13.06
C HIS A 321 16.02 -11.66 -14.40
N ASN A 322 16.54 -10.47 -14.73
CA ASN A 322 16.19 -9.70 -15.94
C ASN A 322 14.70 -9.37 -16.05
N PHE A 323 14.07 -9.09 -14.91
CA PHE A 323 12.72 -8.58 -14.81
C PHE A 323 12.72 -7.16 -14.28
N MET A 324 11.60 -6.47 -14.51
CA MET A 324 11.22 -5.26 -13.81
C MET A 324 9.91 -5.56 -13.07
N VAL A 325 9.88 -5.28 -11.77
CA VAL A 325 8.65 -5.34 -10.96
C VAL A 325 7.91 -4.04 -11.14
N LEU A 326 6.58 -4.11 -11.29
CA LEU A 326 5.71 -2.95 -11.35
C LEU A 326 4.76 -3.00 -10.16
N PHE A 327 4.92 -2.05 -9.24
CA PHE A 327 4.06 -1.86 -8.08
C PHE A 327 2.92 -0.87 -8.33
N HIS A 328 2.90 -0.18 -9.47
CA HIS A 328 1.82 0.75 -9.79
C HIS A 328 0.47 0.01 -9.77
N GLU A 329 -0.57 0.59 -9.18
CA GLU A 329 -1.86 -0.04 -8.91
C GLU A 329 -2.64 -0.41 -10.18
N LYS A 330 -2.31 0.25 -11.30
CA LYS A 330 -2.88 -0.02 -12.63
C LYS A 330 -1.84 0.09 -13.75
N PRO A 331 -0.88 -0.85 -13.87
CA PRO A 331 0.19 -0.72 -14.87
C PRO A 331 -0.33 -0.81 -16.30
N PHE A 332 -1.38 -1.62 -16.53
CA PHE A 332 -2.02 -1.83 -17.82
C PHE A 332 -3.52 -1.54 -17.74
N ALA A 333 -4.01 -0.66 -18.63
CA ALA A 333 -5.44 -0.41 -18.75
C ALA A 333 -6.22 -1.65 -19.26
N GLY A 334 -7.45 -1.83 -18.77
CA GLY A 334 -8.37 -2.87 -19.26
C GLY A 334 -8.18 -4.28 -18.67
N ILE A 335 -7.23 -4.48 -17.74
CA ILE A 335 -7.04 -5.72 -16.98
C ILE A 335 -7.02 -5.43 -15.47
N ASN A 336 -7.01 -6.45 -14.59
CA ASN A 336 -6.97 -6.26 -13.14
C ASN A 336 -5.80 -5.37 -12.70
N GLY A 337 -6.03 -4.60 -11.62
CA GLY A 337 -5.00 -3.78 -10.99
C GLY A 337 -4.35 -4.52 -9.82
N SER A 338 -3.31 -3.94 -9.23
CA SER A 338 -2.58 -4.51 -8.10
C SER A 338 -2.97 -3.85 -6.77
N GLY A 339 -3.34 -4.67 -5.78
CA GLY A 339 -3.67 -4.24 -4.41
C GLY A 339 -2.57 -4.52 -3.38
N LYS A 340 -2.77 -3.96 -2.17
CA LYS A 340 -2.02 -4.35 -0.97
C LYS A 340 -2.95 -4.60 0.20
N HIS A 341 -3.64 -5.74 0.25
CA HIS A 341 -4.63 -5.95 1.31
C HIS A 341 -3.98 -5.91 2.70
N ASN A 342 -4.59 -5.20 3.63
CA ASN A 342 -4.11 -5.12 5.01
C ASN A 342 -5.05 -5.90 5.93
N ASN A 343 -4.63 -7.09 6.34
CA ASN A 343 -5.35 -7.93 7.29
C ASN A 343 -4.97 -7.52 8.72
N TRP A 344 -5.84 -6.74 9.35
CA TRP A 344 -5.64 -6.14 10.67
C TRP A 344 -6.40 -6.87 11.77
N SER A 345 -5.75 -7.09 12.91
CA SER A 345 -6.38 -7.60 14.13
C SER A 345 -5.73 -7.07 15.41
N LEU A 346 -6.28 -7.46 16.57
CA LEU A 346 -5.78 -7.13 17.90
C LEU A 346 -5.58 -8.41 18.73
N ALA A 347 -4.36 -8.62 19.24
CA ALA A 347 -3.99 -9.79 20.02
C ALA A 347 -3.52 -9.39 21.43
N THR A 348 -4.07 -10.02 22.47
CA THR A 348 -3.61 -9.82 23.85
C THR A 348 -2.25 -10.49 24.08
N ASN A 349 -1.48 -9.99 25.05
CA ASN A 349 -0.26 -10.64 25.53
C ASN A 349 -0.50 -12.04 26.14
N THR A 350 -1.76 -12.39 26.42
CA THR A 350 -2.19 -13.72 26.87
C THR A 350 -2.50 -14.67 25.71
N GLY A 351 -2.30 -14.25 24.46
CA GLY A 351 -2.47 -15.07 23.25
C GLY A 351 -3.89 -15.12 22.69
N THR A 352 -4.78 -14.21 23.11
CA THR A 352 -6.17 -14.15 22.64
C THR A 352 -6.31 -13.15 21.50
N ASN A 353 -6.80 -13.58 20.34
CA ASN A 353 -7.26 -12.68 19.28
C ASN A 353 -8.63 -12.10 19.66
N LEU A 354 -8.70 -10.78 19.82
CA LEU A 354 -9.90 -10.05 20.24
C LEU A 354 -10.97 -9.94 19.15
N LEU A 355 -10.62 -10.24 17.89
CA LEU A 355 -11.53 -10.30 16.76
C LEU A 355 -11.87 -11.74 16.34
N SER A 356 -11.43 -12.75 17.09
CA SER A 356 -11.92 -14.12 16.91
C SER A 356 -13.20 -14.33 17.70
N PRO A 357 -14.26 -14.92 17.09
CA PRO A 357 -15.36 -15.51 17.85
C PRO A 357 -14.86 -16.54 18.87
N GLY A 358 -15.53 -16.64 20.01
CA GLY A 358 -15.15 -17.53 21.10
C GLY A 358 -16.15 -18.66 21.35
N SER A 359 -15.73 -19.66 22.12
CA SER A 359 -16.56 -20.81 22.52
C SER A 359 -17.51 -20.56 23.69
N THR A 360 -17.45 -19.40 24.35
CA THR A 360 -18.27 -19.10 25.52
C THR A 360 -19.00 -17.76 25.38
N PRO A 361 -20.18 -17.57 26.01
CA PRO A 361 -20.89 -16.31 25.93
C PRO A 361 -20.06 -15.09 26.39
N MET A 362 -19.13 -15.27 27.34
CA MET A 362 -18.25 -14.19 27.79
C MET A 362 -17.18 -13.84 26.75
N LYS A 363 -16.56 -14.85 26.11
CA LYS A 363 -15.61 -14.62 25.01
C LYS A 363 -16.31 -14.01 23.79
N ASN A 364 -17.54 -14.43 23.50
CA ASN A 364 -18.33 -13.82 22.43
C ASN A 364 -18.74 -12.37 22.73
N LEU A 365 -18.99 -12.03 24.00
CA LEU A 365 -19.20 -10.63 24.38
C LEU A 365 -17.93 -9.79 24.21
N GLN A 366 -16.75 -10.35 24.52
CA GLN A 366 -15.46 -9.70 24.25
C GLN A 366 -15.28 -9.47 22.75
N PHE A 367 -15.46 -10.51 21.93
CA PHE A 367 -15.43 -10.42 20.47
C PHE A 367 -16.36 -9.33 19.95
N LEU A 368 -17.65 -9.38 20.29
CA LEU A 368 -18.64 -8.40 19.88
C LEU A 368 -18.26 -6.98 20.31
N THR A 369 -17.60 -6.83 21.46
CA THR A 369 -17.13 -5.53 21.93
C THR A 369 -16.11 -4.93 20.96
N PHE A 370 -15.06 -5.65 20.62
CA PHE A 370 -14.03 -5.13 19.69
C PHE A 370 -14.55 -5.04 18.26
N PHE A 371 -15.34 -6.02 17.83
CA PHE A 371 -15.95 -6.08 16.50
C PHE A 371 -16.86 -4.88 16.22
N ILE A 372 -17.85 -4.61 17.10
CA ILE A 372 -18.80 -3.50 16.92
C ILE A 372 -18.10 -2.14 17.05
N ASN A 373 -17.15 -2.00 17.99
CA ASN A 373 -16.36 -0.77 18.11
C ASN A 373 -15.54 -0.50 16.86
N THR A 374 -14.97 -1.52 16.21
CA THR A 374 -14.25 -1.35 14.95
C THR A 374 -15.17 -0.85 13.84
N ILE A 375 -16.35 -1.47 13.66
CA ILE A 375 -17.35 -1.04 12.66
C ILE A 375 -17.79 0.41 12.92
N LYS A 376 -18.00 0.76 14.19
CA LYS A 376 -18.42 2.10 14.60
C LYS A 376 -17.32 3.14 14.40
N ALA A 377 -16.05 2.79 14.61
CA ALA A 377 -14.91 3.64 14.31
C ALA A 377 -14.81 3.93 12.80
N VAL A 378 -14.91 2.88 11.97
CA VAL A 378 -14.92 3.00 10.51
C VAL A 378 -16.09 3.86 10.04
N HIS A 379 -17.30 3.64 10.57
CA HIS A 379 -18.48 4.46 10.23
C HIS A 379 -18.24 5.96 10.47
N ASP A 380 -17.63 6.32 11.60
CA ASP A 380 -17.45 7.72 11.95
C ASP A 380 -16.33 8.39 11.15
N TYR A 381 -15.33 7.63 10.72
CA TYR A 381 -14.12 8.16 10.09
C TYR A 381 -13.88 7.58 8.68
N GLU A 382 -14.95 7.20 7.99
CA GLU A 382 -14.88 6.54 6.67
C GLU A 382 -14.14 7.40 5.63
N GLU A 383 -14.38 8.72 5.65
CA GLU A 383 -13.68 9.68 4.78
C GLU A 383 -12.16 9.70 5.04
N LEU A 384 -11.75 9.56 6.30
CA LEU A 384 -10.34 9.55 6.69
C LEU A 384 -9.66 8.25 6.25
N ILE A 385 -10.36 7.11 6.27
CA ILE A 385 -9.86 5.85 5.71
C ILE A 385 -9.69 5.98 4.20
N ARG A 386 -10.66 6.60 3.48
CA ARG A 386 -10.54 6.86 2.04
C ARG A 386 -9.34 7.76 1.71
N ALA A 387 -9.06 8.75 2.55
CA ALA A 387 -7.92 9.64 2.41
C ALA A 387 -6.58 8.93 2.67
N ALA A 388 -6.54 8.00 3.63
CA ALA A 388 -5.34 7.23 3.98
C ALA A 388 -4.80 6.34 2.84
N ILE A 389 -5.67 5.96 1.89
CA ILE A 389 -5.35 5.11 0.74
C ILE A 389 -5.33 5.88 -0.58
N ALA A 390 -5.48 7.21 -0.54
CA ALA A 390 -5.55 8.05 -1.73
C ALA A 390 -4.16 8.26 -2.34
N SER A 391 -4.04 7.99 -3.64
CA SER A 391 -2.87 8.29 -4.45
C SER A 391 -3.27 8.44 -5.92
N ALA A 392 -2.45 9.14 -6.70
CA ALA A 392 -2.69 9.32 -8.14
C ALA A 392 -2.86 7.97 -8.86
N SER A 393 -2.06 6.97 -8.47
CA SER A 393 -2.06 5.64 -9.05
C SER A 393 -3.27 4.80 -8.62
N ASN A 394 -3.67 4.84 -7.34
CA ASN A 394 -4.80 4.07 -6.80
C ASN A 394 -6.16 4.60 -7.34
N ASP A 395 -6.26 5.88 -7.70
CA ASP A 395 -7.42 6.43 -8.42
C ASP A 395 -7.73 5.68 -9.74
N HIS A 396 -6.73 5.03 -10.36
CA HIS A 396 -6.94 4.21 -11.56
C HIS A 396 -7.36 2.77 -11.29
N ARG A 397 -7.28 2.33 -10.03
CA ARG A 397 -7.61 0.98 -9.60
C ARG A 397 -9.00 0.90 -8.99
N LEU A 398 -9.33 1.80 -8.05
CA LEU A 398 -10.57 1.74 -7.28
C LEU A 398 -11.83 1.76 -8.15
N GLY A 399 -12.79 0.89 -7.85
CA GLY A 399 -14.10 0.82 -8.51
C GLY A 399 -14.13 0.04 -9.82
N ALA A 400 -13.11 -0.77 -10.12
CA ALA A 400 -13.04 -1.60 -11.32
C ALA A 400 -12.29 -2.92 -11.06
N ASN A 401 -12.64 -3.97 -11.82
CA ASN A 401 -11.88 -5.24 -11.91
C ASN A 401 -11.41 -5.78 -10.55
N GLU A 402 -12.35 -6.13 -9.67
CA GLU A 402 -12.10 -6.69 -8.32
C GLU A 402 -11.54 -5.70 -7.28
N ALA A 403 -11.21 -4.46 -7.64
CA ALA A 403 -10.85 -3.44 -6.67
C ALA A 403 -12.08 -2.68 -6.12
N PRO A 404 -12.17 -2.47 -4.80
CA PRO A 404 -13.33 -1.85 -4.19
C PRO A 404 -13.54 -0.39 -4.66
N PRO A 405 -14.78 0.13 -4.64
CA PRO A 405 -15.07 1.52 -4.98
C PRO A 405 -14.49 2.49 -3.93
N ALA A 406 -14.50 3.78 -4.26
CA ALA A 406 -14.09 4.85 -3.34
C ALA A 406 -15.02 5.06 -2.13
N ILE A 407 -16.18 4.37 -2.09
CA ILE A 407 -17.15 4.42 -1.00
C ILE A 407 -16.71 3.42 0.06
N ILE A 408 -16.27 3.89 1.22
CA ILE A 408 -15.90 3.01 2.32
C ILE A 408 -17.17 2.42 2.95
N SER A 409 -17.23 1.09 2.97
CA SER A 409 -18.32 0.31 3.56
C SER A 409 -17.75 -0.94 4.23
N VAL A 410 -18.50 -1.48 5.20
CA VAL A 410 -18.05 -2.63 5.98
C VAL A 410 -18.89 -3.85 5.64
N PHE A 411 -18.23 -4.91 5.17
CA PHE A 411 -18.82 -6.23 4.96
C PHE A 411 -18.57 -7.10 6.19
N ILE A 412 -19.62 -7.71 6.73
CA ILE A 412 -19.50 -8.61 7.90
C ILE A 412 -20.11 -9.99 7.68
N GLY A 413 -20.77 -10.21 6.55
CA GLY A 413 -21.46 -11.45 6.25
C GLY A 413 -22.88 -11.47 6.81
N SER A 414 -23.76 -12.23 6.17
CA SER A 414 -25.18 -12.36 6.54
C SER A 414 -25.37 -12.84 7.98
N GLN A 415 -24.60 -13.83 8.43
CA GLN A 415 -24.73 -14.40 9.76
C GLN A 415 -24.44 -13.37 10.86
N LEU A 416 -23.34 -12.63 10.77
CA LEU A 416 -23.03 -11.59 11.76
C LEU A 416 -23.97 -10.39 11.62
N THR A 417 -24.45 -10.09 10.41
CA THR A 417 -25.49 -9.08 10.19
C THR A 417 -26.77 -9.43 10.96
N GLU A 418 -27.25 -10.67 10.85
CA GLU A 418 -28.42 -11.16 11.59
C GLU A 418 -28.21 -11.09 13.10
N VAL A 419 -27.05 -11.51 13.60
CA VAL A 419 -26.71 -11.42 15.04
C VAL A 419 -26.77 -9.96 15.51
N LEU A 420 -26.21 -9.02 14.76
CA LEU A 420 -26.26 -7.61 15.15
C LEU A 420 -27.69 -7.05 15.08
N ASP A 421 -28.49 -7.45 14.09
CA ASP A 421 -29.88 -7.02 13.95
C ASP A 421 -30.80 -7.63 15.05
N GLU A 422 -30.48 -8.81 15.57
CA GLU A 422 -31.12 -9.37 16.77
C GLU A 422 -30.73 -8.59 18.03
N LEU A 423 -29.43 -8.28 18.21
CA LEU A 423 -28.94 -7.48 19.34
C LEU A 423 -29.54 -6.07 19.38
N GLU A 424 -29.87 -5.50 18.21
CA GLU A 424 -30.55 -4.20 18.07
C GLU A 424 -31.95 -4.18 18.73
N LYS A 425 -32.69 -5.30 18.65
CA LYS A 425 -34.11 -5.42 19.07
C LYS A 425 -34.31 -5.57 20.58
N VAL A 426 -33.25 -5.75 21.34
CA VAL A 426 -33.30 -6.06 22.78
C VAL A 426 -33.76 -4.83 23.58
N THR A 427 -34.48 -5.03 24.69
CA THR A 427 -35.06 -3.98 25.55
C THR A 427 -34.02 -3.08 26.24
N ASN A 428 -34.29 -1.77 26.29
CA ASN A 428 -33.40 -0.76 26.89
C ASN A 428 -33.34 -0.86 28.42
N GLY A 429 -32.13 -0.69 28.99
CA GLY A 429 -31.92 -0.63 30.44
C GLY A 429 -31.54 -1.96 31.09
N LYS A 430 -32.04 -2.19 32.31
CA LYS A 430 -31.74 -3.40 33.09
C LYS A 430 -32.49 -4.59 32.50
N LEU A 431 -31.76 -5.50 31.87
CA LEU A 431 -32.31 -6.75 31.35
C LEU A 431 -32.81 -7.64 32.50
N SER A 432 -33.98 -8.26 32.33
CA SER A 432 -34.49 -9.27 33.24
C SER A 432 -33.62 -10.54 33.22
N PRO A 433 -33.64 -11.39 34.25
CA PRO A 433 -32.88 -12.65 34.26
C PRO A 433 -33.21 -13.58 33.08
N GLN A 434 -34.46 -13.59 32.62
CA GLN A 434 -34.92 -14.39 31.47
C GLN A 434 -34.34 -13.83 30.15
N GLU A 435 -34.46 -12.53 29.91
CA GLU A 435 -33.87 -11.87 28.73
C GLU A 435 -32.34 -12.05 28.68
N LYS A 436 -31.65 -12.00 29.83
CA LYS A 436 -30.20 -12.26 29.88
C LYS A 436 -29.84 -13.67 29.48
N THR A 437 -30.62 -14.65 29.93
CA THR A 437 -30.38 -16.06 29.64
C THR A 437 -30.63 -16.33 28.17
N GLU A 438 -31.73 -15.80 27.64
CA GLU A 438 -32.07 -15.87 26.21
C GLU A 438 -31.01 -15.17 25.35
N LEU A 439 -30.57 -13.96 25.69
CA LEU A 439 -29.53 -13.26 24.94
C LEU A 439 -28.19 -14.00 24.96
N LYS A 440 -27.76 -14.48 26.14
CA LYS A 440 -26.48 -15.16 26.32
C LYS A 440 -26.45 -16.54 25.66
N LEU A 441 -27.54 -17.30 25.71
CA LEU A 441 -27.60 -18.66 25.17
C LEU A 441 -28.06 -18.68 23.70
N ASN A 442 -29.05 -17.87 23.34
CA ASN A 442 -29.75 -17.98 22.05
C ASN A 442 -29.33 -16.94 21.01
N VAL A 443 -28.56 -15.91 21.36
CA VAL A 443 -28.03 -14.91 20.42
C VAL A 443 -26.50 -14.93 20.45
N VAL A 444 -25.90 -14.62 21.60
CA VAL A 444 -24.44 -14.58 21.77
C VAL A 444 -23.83 -16.00 21.77
N GLY A 445 -24.57 -16.99 22.29
CA GLY A 445 -24.17 -18.39 22.30
C GLY A 445 -24.30 -19.09 20.94
N LYS A 446 -25.03 -18.51 19.98
CA LYS A 446 -25.17 -19.04 18.61
C LYS A 446 -24.04 -18.61 17.67
N ILE A 447 -23.17 -17.69 18.08
CA ILE A 447 -21.98 -17.32 17.30
C ILE A 447 -21.05 -18.54 17.29
N PRO A 448 -20.83 -19.18 16.14
CA PRO A 448 -20.04 -20.40 16.08
C PRO A 448 -18.56 -20.08 16.32
N GLU A 449 -17.85 -20.99 16.99
CA GLU A 449 -16.41 -20.87 17.29
C GLU A 449 -15.57 -20.89 15.99
N ILE A 450 -16.06 -21.60 14.98
CA ILE A 450 -15.59 -21.54 13.61
C ILE A 450 -16.74 -20.95 12.80
N LEU A 451 -16.61 -19.70 12.39
CA LEU A 451 -17.33 -19.24 11.22
C LEU A 451 -16.75 -20.07 10.07
N LEU A 452 -17.41 -21.17 9.70
CA LEU A 452 -17.28 -21.67 8.33
C LEU A 452 -17.49 -20.43 7.45
N ASP A 453 -16.69 -20.25 6.39
CA ASP A 453 -16.88 -19.24 5.33
C ASP A 453 -18.26 -19.49 4.64
N ASN A 454 -19.34 -19.38 5.41
CA ASN A 454 -20.74 -19.66 5.05
C ASN A 454 -21.36 -18.45 4.34
N THR A 455 -20.59 -17.39 4.14
CA THR A 455 -20.93 -16.22 3.35
C THR A 455 -19.94 -16.14 2.21
N ASP A 456 -20.47 -16.10 0.98
CA ASP A 456 -19.66 -15.92 -0.22
C ASP A 456 -18.78 -14.65 -0.08
N ARG A 457 -17.52 -14.73 -0.50
CA ARG A 457 -16.55 -13.64 -0.28
C ARG A 457 -16.94 -12.46 -1.16
N ASN A 458 -17.43 -11.38 -0.55
CA ASN A 458 -17.65 -10.14 -1.28
C ASN A 458 -16.32 -9.42 -1.53
N ARG A 459 -15.67 -9.72 -2.67
CA ARG A 459 -14.39 -9.10 -3.09
C ARG A 459 -14.48 -7.59 -3.34
N THR A 460 -15.68 -7.06 -3.51
CA THR A 460 -15.92 -5.65 -3.86
C THR A 460 -15.97 -4.72 -2.65
N SER A 461 -15.97 -5.27 -1.43
CA SER A 461 -15.98 -4.48 -0.20
C SER A 461 -14.59 -3.93 0.13
N PRO A 462 -14.47 -2.63 0.48
CA PRO A 462 -13.20 -2.02 0.86
C PRO A 462 -12.72 -2.45 2.25
N PHE A 463 -13.63 -2.80 3.17
CA PHE A 463 -13.30 -3.24 4.52
C PHE A 463 -14.17 -4.44 4.92
N ALA A 464 -13.57 -5.63 4.99
CA ALA A 464 -14.32 -6.87 5.16
C ALA A 464 -13.87 -7.64 6.40
N PHE A 465 -14.81 -8.15 7.19
CA PHE A 465 -14.51 -9.11 8.24
C PHE A 465 -14.33 -10.50 7.63
N THR A 466 -13.17 -11.11 7.81
CA THR A 466 -12.81 -12.42 7.22
C THR A 466 -12.68 -13.51 8.29
N GLY A 467 -13.61 -13.50 9.25
CA GLY A 467 -13.79 -14.54 10.26
C GLY A 467 -13.06 -14.29 11.58
N ASN A 468 -11.84 -13.75 11.55
CA ASN A 468 -11.05 -13.48 12.76
C ASN A 468 -10.21 -12.18 12.72
N LYS A 469 -10.43 -11.36 11.70
CA LYS A 469 -9.69 -10.13 11.40
C LYS A 469 -10.50 -9.28 10.42
N PHE A 470 -10.15 -8.01 10.31
CA PHE A 470 -10.66 -7.17 9.23
C PHE A 470 -9.61 -7.01 8.13
N GLU A 471 -10.05 -7.04 6.88
CA GLU A 471 -9.23 -6.89 5.69
C GLU A 471 -9.57 -5.55 5.02
N LEU A 472 -8.62 -4.63 5.01
CA LEU A 472 -8.70 -3.37 4.28
C LEU A 472 -8.13 -3.57 2.87
N ARG A 473 -9.03 -3.74 1.88
CA ARG A 473 -8.68 -4.04 0.47
C ARG A 473 -8.40 -2.81 -0.40
N ALA A 474 -8.82 -1.64 0.08
CA ALA A 474 -8.70 -0.38 -0.65
C ALA A 474 -7.26 0.14 -0.76
N VAL A 475 -6.31 -0.41 0.00
CA VAL A 475 -4.90 0.02 -0.04
C VAL A 475 -4.24 -0.37 -1.36
N GLY A 476 -3.53 0.57 -1.97
CA GLY A 476 -2.81 0.37 -3.23
C GLY A 476 -1.50 -0.41 -3.06
N SER A 477 -1.10 -1.14 -4.11
CA SER A 477 0.15 -1.94 -4.16
C SER A 477 1.43 -1.15 -3.90
N MET A 478 1.47 0.15 -4.20
CA MET A 478 2.63 1.01 -3.98
C MET A 478 2.59 1.72 -2.61
N ALA A 479 1.44 1.77 -1.95
CA ALA A 479 1.28 2.51 -0.70
C ALA A 479 2.09 1.89 0.45
N ASN A 480 2.65 2.75 1.31
CA ASN A 480 3.22 2.31 2.58
C ASN A 480 2.09 1.97 3.57
N CYS A 481 2.10 0.74 4.12
CA CYS A 481 1.08 0.26 5.07
C CYS A 481 0.96 1.10 6.35
N ALA A 482 2.00 1.84 6.73
CA ALA A 482 2.05 2.64 7.96
C ALA A 482 0.89 3.63 8.09
N MET A 483 0.57 4.38 7.03
CA MET A 483 -0.46 5.42 7.10
C MET A 483 -1.88 4.86 7.22
N PRO A 484 -2.30 3.88 6.39
CA PRO A 484 -3.56 3.16 6.61
C PRO A 484 -3.68 2.56 8.01
N MET A 485 -2.60 1.96 8.54
CA MET A 485 -2.60 1.40 9.89
C MET A 485 -2.63 2.46 10.99
N THR A 486 -1.94 3.59 10.80
CA THR A 486 -1.98 4.74 11.72
C THR A 486 -3.41 5.24 11.87
N VAL A 487 -4.11 5.42 10.76
CA VAL A 487 -5.51 5.86 10.73
C VAL A 487 -6.41 4.82 11.41
N LEU A 488 -6.31 3.55 11.01
CA LEU A 488 -7.15 2.48 11.55
C LEU A 488 -6.95 2.31 13.07
N ASN A 489 -5.70 2.29 13.54
CA ASN A 489 -5.38 2.21 14.96
C ASN A 489 -5.90 3.43 15.73
N ALA A 490 -5.73 4.65 15.19
CA ALA A 490 -6.20 5.88 15.84
C ALA A 490 -7.73 5.91 16.01
N ILE A 491 -8.48 5.62 14.95
CA ILE A 491 -9.95 5.67 15.00
C ILE A 491 -10.52 4.59 15.93
N VAL A 492 -9.89 3.39 15.95
CA VAL A 492 -10.29 2.31 16.85
C VAL A 492 -9.94 2.67 18.30
N ALA A 493 -8.76 3.24 18.54
CA ALA A 493 -8.36 3.67 19.88
C ALA A 493 -9.33 4.72 20.45
N GLN A 494 -9.66 5.76 19.67
CA GLN A 494 -10.64 6.77 20.06
C GLN A 494 -11.99 6.14 20.40
N GLN A 495 -12.49 5.24 19.54
CA GLN A 495 -13.78 4.60 19.77
C GLN A 495 -13.77 3.68 21.01
N LEU A 496 -12.64 3.03 21.32
CA LEU A 496 -12.48 2.21 22.53
C LEU A 496 -12.41 3.07 23.80
N ILE A 497 -11.79 4.26 23.74
CA ILE A 497 -11.78 5.24 24.84
C ILE A 497 -13.21 5.70 25.13
N GLU A 498 -13.95 6.15 24.11
CA GLU A 498 -15.35 6.58 24.25
C GLU A 498 -16.26 5.45 24.77
N PHE A 499 -16.01 4.22 24.30
CA PHE A 499 -16.71 3.04 24.78
C PHE A 499 -16.45 2.79 26.26
N LYS A 500 -15.18 2.86 26.68
CA LYS A 500 -14.78 2.67 28.08
C LYS A 500 -15.49 3.68 28.99
N GLU A 501 -15.46 4.96 28.61
CA GLU A 501 -16.11 6.05 29.34
C GLU A 501 -17.63 5.85 29.42
N SER A 502 -18.27 5.50 28.30
CA SER A 502 -19.71 5.25 28.24
C SER A 502 -20.13 4.10 29.15
N VAL A 503 -19.40 2.98 29.12
CA VAL A 503 -19.66 1.81 29.97
C VAL A 503 -19.44 2.14 31.45
N ASP A 504 -18.33 2.81 31.80
CA ASP A 504 -18.05 3.19 33.17
C ASP A 504 -19.10 4.15 33.74
N GLY A 505 -19.59 5.11 32.94
CA GLY A 505 -20.68 6.00 33.31
C GLY A 505 -21.96 5.23 33.65
N LEU A 506 -22.34 4.24 32.83
CA LEU A 506 -23.51 3.40 33.12
C LEU A 506 -23.33 2.55 34.39
N ILE A 507 -22.11 2.07 34.66
CA ILE A 507 -21.79 1.31 35.87
C ILE A 507 -21.88 2.20 37.11
N LYS A 508 -21.29 3.40 37.06
CA LYS A 508 -21.24 4.33 38.21
C LYS A 508 -22.57 5.03 38.45
N ASP A 509 -23.12 5.68 37.43
CA ASP A 509 -24.25 6.60 37.57
C ASP A 509 -25.59 5.85 37.63
N LYS A 510 -25.74 4.81 36.81
CA LYS A 510 -26.97 4.01 36.71
C LYS A 510 -26.91 2.69 37.51
N LYS A 511 -25.80 2.45 38.24
CA LYS A 511 -25.57 1.24 39.05
C LYS A 511 -25.88 -0.06 38.28
N MET A 512 -25.52 -0.09 36.99
CA MET A 512 -25.71 -1.29 36.16
C MET A 512 -24.58 -2.29 36.39
N LYS A 513 -24.88 -3.59 36.20
CA LYS A 513 -23.83 -4.60 36.15
C LYS A 513 -22.98 -4.39 34.89
N LYS A 514 -21.69 -4.69 34.98
CA LYS A 514 -20.71 -4.56 33.88
C LYS A 514 -21.22 -5.12 32.55
N ASP A 515 -21.65 -6.37 32.52
CA ASP A 515 -22.17 -7.01 31.30
C ASP A 515 -23.38 -6.25 30.72
N ASP A 516 -24.30 -5.79 31.57
CA ASP A 516 -25.50 -5.07 31.13
C ASP A 516 -25.13 -3.70 30.53
N ALA A 517 -24.17 -3.00 31.15
CA ALA A 517 -23.67 -1.73 30.65
C ALA A 517 -23.01 -1.89 29.27
N ILE A 518 -22.17 -2.92 29.10
CA ILE A 518 -21.55 -3.26 27.82
C ILE A 518 -22.63 -3.50 26.76
N PHE A 519 -23.61 -4.36 27.02
CA PHE A 519 -24.68 -4.65 26.05
C PHE A 519 -25.48 -3.40 25.65
N ASN A 520 -25.78 -2.51 26.60
CA ASN A 520 -26.52 -1.28 26.30
C ASN A 520 -25.72 -0.36 25.36
N VAL A 521 -24.41 -0.19 25.59
CA VAL A 521 -23.56 0.64 24.71
C VAL A 521 -23.42 0.00 23.33
N LEU A 522 -23.14 -1.31 23.26
CA LEU A 522 -22.99 -2.02 22.00
C LEU A 522 -24.26 -1.95 21.14
N ARG A 523 -25.45 -2.06 21.74
CA ARG A 523 -26.72 -1.91 21.03
C ARG A 523 -26.85 -0.53 20.37
N GLU A 524 -26.53 0.52 21.10
CA GLU A 524 -26.62 1.88 20.56
C GLU A 524 -25.59 2.11 19.45
N TYR A 525 -24.42 1.48 19.53
CA TYR A 525 -23.42 1.54 18.47
C TYR A 525 -23.86 0.78 17.22
N ILE A 526 -24.48 -0.40 17.36
CA ILE A 526 -25.07 -1.14 16.23
C ILE A 526 -26.07 -0.26 15.45
N LYS A 527 -26.97 0.44 16.17
CA LYS A 527 -27.95 1.35 15.55
C LYS A 527 -27.27 2.48 14.79
N LYS A 528 -26.27 3.11 15.42
CA LYS A 528 -25.56 4.27 14.86
C LYS A 528 -24.71 3.89 13.65
N SER A 529 -24.04 2.74 13.68
CA SER A 529 -23.16 2.29 12.61
C SER A 529 -23.87 1.52 11.50
N LYS A 530 -25.19 1.30 11.60
CA LYS A 530 -25.98 0.52 10.62
C LYS A 530 -25.77 0.97 9.17
N LYS A 531 -25.54 2.27 8.96
CA LYS A 531 -25.36 2.90 7.65
C LYS A 531 -24.10 2.43 6.90
N ILE A 532 -23.02 2.10 7.61
CA ILE A 532 -21.75 1.68 6.98
C ILE A 532 -21.77 0.21 6.54
N ARG A 533 -22.66 -0.60 7.12
CA ARG A 533 -22.73 -2.04 6.85
C ARG A 533 -23.37 -2.30 5.49
N PHE A 534 -22.68 -3.04 4.63
CA PHE A 534 -23.17 -3.35 3.29
C PHE A 534 -22.72 -4.73 2.83
N GLU A 535 -23.68 -5.54 2.41
CA GLU A 535 -23.50 -6.95 2.05
C GLU A 535 -23.62 -7.20 0.54
N GLY A 536 -24.03 -6.19 -0.24
CA GLY A 536 -24.30 -6.32 -1.67
C GLY A 536 -23.09 -6.04 -2.56
N ASP A 537 -23.30 -6.06 -3.87
CA ASP A 537 -22.29 -5.66 -4.85
C ASP A 537 -21.92 -4.19 -4.69
N GLY A 538 -20.64 -3.91 -4.41
CA GLY A 538 -20.08 -2.58 -4.29
C GLY A 538 -19.95 -1.86 -5.63
N TYR A 539 -20.10 -2.56 -6.76
CA TYR A 539 -20.05 -1.95 -8.09
C TYR A 539 -21.38 -1.36 -8.55
N GLY A 540 -21.25 -0.36 -9.42
CA GLY A 540 -22.36 0.20 -10.19
C GLY A 540 -23.14 1.31 -9.50
N GLU A 541 -23.99 1.98 -10.29
CA GLU A 541 -24.75 3.15 -9.84
C GLU A 541 -25.75 2.85 -8.71
N ALA A 542 -26.17 1.59 -8.56
CA ALA A 542 -27.14 1.19 -7.54
C ALA A 542 -26.55 1.42 -6.14
N TRP A 543 -25.32 0.96 -5.90
CA TRP A 543 -24.64 1.20 -4.62
C TRP A 543 -24.30 2.67 -4.43
N GLU A 544 -23.85 3.38 -5.47
CA GLU A 544 -23.55 4.83 -5.36
C GLU A 544 -24.77 5.64 -4.90
N LYS A 545 -25.95 5.37 -5.49
CA LYS A 545 -27.21 6.04 -5.12
C LYS A 545 -27.66 5.67 -3.70
N GLU A 546 -27.49 4.42 -3.29
CA GLU A 546 -27.87 3.94 -1.97
C GLU A 546 -26.92 4.47 -0.87
N ALA A 547 -25.62 4.43 -1.10
CA ALA A 547 -24.61 4.99 -0.21
C ALA A 547 -24.83 6.50 0.03
N ALA A 548 -25.15 7.26 -1.02
CA ALA A 548 -25.50 8.67 -0.91
C ALA A 548 -26.75 8.90 -0.04
N LYS A 549 -27.80 8.06 -0.18
CA LYS A 549 -29.00 8.12 0.69
C LYS A 549 -28.67 7.81 2.15
N ARG A 550 -27.70 6.92 2.40
CA ARG A 550 -27.20 6.59 3.74
C ARG A 550 -26.33 7.69 4.33
N GLY A 551 -25.81 8.59 3.49
CA GLY A 551 -24.92 9.68 3.87
C GLY A 551 -23.44 9.27 3.93
N LEU A 552 -23.06 8.24 3.16
CA LEU A 552 -21.66 7.85 2.98
C LEU A 552 -21.02 8.71 1.89
N SER A 553 -19.76 9.07 2.06
CA SER A 553 -19.00 9.83 1.08
C SER A 553 -18.63 8.98 -0.14
N ASN A 554 -18.37 9.66 -1.27
CA ASN A 554 -17.86 9.05 -2.49
C ASN A 554 -16.80 9.95 -3.12
N ASN A 555 -15.66 10.06 -2.44
CA ASN A 555 -14.52 10.86 -2.91
C ASN A 555 -13.73 10.07 -3.96
N LYS A 556 -14.16 10.19 -5.23
CA LYS A 556 -13.58 9.41 -6.36
C LYS A 556 -12.13 9.81 -6.66
N THR A 557 -11.77 11.08 -6.51
CA THR A 557 -10.43 11.57 -6.84
C THR A 557 -9.60 11.85 -5.59
N THR A 558 -8.28 11.68 -5.71
CA THR A 558 -7.34 11.89 -4.61
C THR A 558 -7.40 13.30 -4.02
N PRO A 559 -7.40 14.42 -4.79
CA PRO A 559 -7.51 15.76 -4.21
C PRO A 559 -8.78 15.98 -3.38
N GLN A 560 -9.89 15.34 -3.75
CA GLN A 560 -11.14 15.40 -2.97
C GLN A 560 -11.04 14.57 -1.69
N ALA A 561 -10.50 13.36 -1.77
CA ALA A 561 -10.31 12.48 -0.62
C ALA A 561 -9.37 13.09 0.42
N LEU A 562 -8.25 13.69 0.00
CA LEU A 562 -7.22 14.22 0.88
C LEU A 562 -7.71 15.37 1.78
N LYS A 563 -8.82 16.03 1.46
CA LYS A 563 -9.45 17.04 2.33
C LYS A 563 -9.85 16.50 3.70
N ALA A 564 -10.15 15.20 3.80
CA ALA A 564 -10.52 14.59 5.07
C ALA A 564 -9.37 14.65 6.09
N ASN A 565 -8.11 14.61 5.64
CA ASN A 565 -6.91 14.65 6.50
C ASN A 565 -6.82 15.95 7.32
N VAL A 566 -7.20 17.07 6.72
CA VAL A 566 -7.18 18.41 7.35
C VAL A 566 -8.55 18.85 7.88
N SER A 567 -9.51 17.92 7.94
CA SER A 567 -10.80 18.22 8.55
C SER A 567 -10.63 18.51 10.04
N LYS A 568 -11.47 19.39 10.60
CA LYS A 568 -11.49 19.65 12.05
C LYS A 568 -11.64 18.38 12.88
N LYS A 569 -12.35 17.39 12.33
CA LYS A 569 -12.56 16.09 12.96
C LYS A 569 -11.27 15.25 12.99
N ALA A 570 -10.52 15.20 11.89
CA ALA A 570 -9.24 14.49 11.82
C ALA A 570 -8.15 15.15 12.67
N ILE A 571 -8.03 16.48 12.62
CA ILE A 571 -7.06 17.22 13.44
C ILE A 571 -7.32 16.95 14.94
N LYS A 572 -8.57 17.09 15.37
CA LYS A 572 -8.95 16.83 16.76
C LYS A 572 -8.63 15.39 17.18
N LEU A 573 -8.94 14.40 16.32
CA LEU A 573 -8.65 12.99 16.60
C LEU A 573 -7.16 12.79 16.90
N TYR A 574 -6.27 13.29 16.05
CA TYR A 574 -4.84 13.06 16.21
C TYR A 574 -4.23 13.84 17.38
N GLU A 575 -4.69 15.09 17.62
CA GLU A 575 -4.22 15.91 18.74
C GLU A 575 -4.67 15.33 20.09
N ASP A 576 -5.95 14.94 20.21
CA ASP A 576 -6.48 14.34 21.45
C ASP A 576 -5.73 13.05 21.83
N LEU A 577 -5.30 12.27 20.82
CA LEU A 577 -4.60 11.00 21.00
C LEU A 577 -3.08 11.13 21.08
N ASP A 578 -2.54 12.35 20.96
CA ASP A 578 -1.09 12.64 20.92
C ASP A 578 -0.35 11.82 19.84
N ILE A 579 -0.98 11.65 18.67
CA ILE A 579 -0.40 10.90 17.54
C ILE A 579 0.32 11.85 16.59
N MET A 580 -0.36 12.93 16.19
CA MET A 580 0.19 13.99 15.35
C MET A 580 -0.37 15.34 15.78
N THR A 581 0.49 16.35 15.72
CA THR A 581 0.16 17.75 15.87
C THR A 581 -0.51 18.29 14.60
N LYS A 582 -1.26 19.40 14.73
CA LYS A 582 -1.83 20.09 13.57
C LYS A 582 -0.80 20.41 12.46
N VAL A 583 0.40 20.83 12.84
CA VAL A 583 1.48 21.17 11.87
C VAL A 583 1.91 19.94 11.07
N GLU A 584 2.11 18.79 11.73
CA GLU A 584 2.44 17.53 11.05
C GLU A 584 1.33 17.09 10.09
N ILE A 585 0.06 17.31 10.46
CA ILE A 585 -1.10 16.94 9.63
C ILE A 585 -1.19 17.83 8.39
N GLU A 586 -1.08 19.15 8.55
CA GLU A 586 -1.13 20.11 7.45
C GLU A 586 0.04 19.89 6.48
N ALA A 587 1.26 19.66 6.99
CA ALA A 587 2.43 19.36 6.17
C ALA A 587 2.29 18.07 5.35
N ARG A 588 1.77 16.99 5.97
CA ARG A 588 1.51 15.72 5.24
C ARG A 588 0.46 15.91 4.15
N HIS A 589 -0.61 16.64 4.44
CA HIS A 589 -1.62 16.95 3.43
C HIS A 589 -1.02 17.73 2.25
N GLU A 590 -0.21 18.76 2.53
CA GLU A 590 0.47 19.55 1.50
C GLU A 590 1.39 18.68 0.62
N ILE A 591 2.20 17.82 1.24
CA ILE A 591 3.06 16.85 0.52
C ILE A 591 2.22 15.95 -0.38
N GLN A 592 1.11 15.39 0.12
CA GLN A 592 0.27 14.46 -0.63
C GLN A 592 -0.41 15.12 -1.84
N VAL A 593 -0.92 16.34 -1.70
CA VAL A 593 -1.53 17.07 -2.83
C VAL A 593 -0.47 17.52 -3.85
N GLU A 594 0.73 17.88 -3.38
CA GLU A 594 1.85 18.20 -4.26
C GLU A 594 2.34 16.97 -5.03
N GLU A 595 2.52 15.84 -4.34
CA GLU A 595 2.91 14.56 -4.94
C GLU A 595 1.91 14.15 -6.02
N TYR A 596 0.60 14.25 -5.75
CA TYR A 596 -0.44 14.00 -6.76
C TYR A 596 -0.25 14.88 -8.00
N ALA A 597 -0.07 16.19 -7.80
CA ALA A 597 0.11 17.13 -8.91
C ALA A 597 1.38 16.81 -9.72
N MET A 598 2.46 16.40 -9.06
CA MET A 598 3.72 16.01 -9.70
C MET A 598 3.59 14.71 -10.50
N HIS A 599 2.92 13.68 -9.98
CA HIS A 599 2.68 12.43 -10.71
C HIS A 599 1.88 12.69 -12.00
N ILE A 600 0.74 13.38 -11.90
CA ILE A 600 -0.06 13.74 -13.09
C ILE A 600 0.75 14.66 -14.03
N GLN A 601 1.61 15.53 -13.50
CA GLN A 601 2.50 16.33 -14.33
C GLN A 601 3.50 15.48 -15.12
N ILE A 602 4.14 14.51 -14.49
CA ILE A 602 5.11 13.59 -15.12
C ILE A 602 4.41 12.78 -16.19
N GLU A 603 3.27 12.16 -15.87
CA GLU A 603 2.47 11.40 -16.84
C GLU A 603 2.09 12.25 -18.04
N GLY A 604 1.60 13.48 -17.82
CA GLY A 604 1.24 14.38 -18.92
C GLY A 604 2.44 14.80 -19.78
N ARG A 605 3.62 14.97 -19.18
CA ARG A 605 4.86 15.26 -19.94
C ARG A 605 5.27 14.06 -20.79
N VAL A 606 5.30 12.87 -20.19
CA VAL A 606 5.72 11.63 -20.86
C VAL A 606 4.74 11.24 -21.96
N LEU A 607 3.42 11.32 -21.72
CA LEU A 607 2.40 11.10 -22.73
C LEU A 607 2.56 12.04 -23.93
N GLY A 608 2.70 13.35 -23.66
CA GLY A 608 2.89 14.34 -24.71
C GLY A 608 4.17 14.13 -25.52
N ASP A 609 5.26 13.74 -24.86
CA ASP A 609 6.54 13.44 -25.49
C ASP A 609 6.46 12.19 -26.38
N ILE A 610 5.98 11.07 -25.84
CA ILE A 610 5.86 9.81 -26.58
C ILE A 610 4.90 9.97 -27.77
N ALA A 611 3.73 10.58 -27.56
CA ALA A 611 2.76 10.76 -28.63
C ALA A 611 3.32 11.65 -29.76
N ARG A 612 4.04 12.74 -29.42
CA ARG A 612 4.60 13.68 -30.40
C ARG A 612 5.85 13.17 -31.10
N ASN A 613 6.77 12.54 -30.37
CA ASN A 613 8.10 12.19 -30.87
C ASN A 613 8.20 10.74 -31.38
N HIS A 614 7.26 9.85 -31.00
CA HIS A 614 7.29 8.44 -31.38
C HIS A 614 6.07 8.05 -32.22
N VAL A 615 4.85 8.32 -31.73
CA VAL A 615 3.61 7.86 -32.40
C VAL A 615 3.34 8.65 -33.69
N ILE A 616 3.25 9.98 -33.60
CA ILE A 616 2.94 10.83 -34.78
C ILE A 616 3.94 10.61 -35.93
N PRO A 617 5.27 10.63 -35.72
CA PRO A 617 6.22 10.41 -36.81
C PRO A 617 6.10 9.03 -37.45
N THR A 618 5.77 8.01 -36.66
CA THR A 618 5.55 6.66 -37.18
C THR A 618 4.28 6.58 -38.02
N ALA A 619 3.19 7.22 -37.58
CA ALA A 619 1.95 7.31 -38.34
C ALA A 619 2.13 8.08 -39.66
N ILE A 620 2.87 9.19 -39.66
CA ILE A 620 3.20 9.95 -40.88
C ILE A 620 4.02 9.10 -41.85
N ARG A 621 5.01 8.35 -41.36
CA ARG A 621 5.81 7.44 -42.20
C ARG A 621 4.93 6.40 -42.88
N TYR A 622 4.00 5.80 -42.15
CA TYR A 622 3.05 4.83 -42.72
C TYR A 622 2.10 5.49 -43.72
N GLN A 623 1.59 6.68 -43.38
CA GLN A 623 0.72 7.45 -44.26
C GLN A 623 1.38 7.76 -45.61
N ASN A 624 2.69 8.09 -45.62
CA ASN A 624 3.42 8.31 -46.87
C ASN A 624 3.49 7.04 -47.74
N LEU A 625 3.67 5.87 -47.15
CA LEU A 625 3.64 4.59 -47.89
C LEU A 625 2.28 4.35 -48.54
N LEU A 626 1.19 4.67 -47.84
CA LEU A 626 -0.16 4.58 -48.39
C LEU A 626 -0.38 5.58 -49.52
N ILE A 627 0.12 6.81 -49.38
CA ILE A 627 0.04 7.84 -50.42
C ILE A 627 0.79 7.40 -51.69
N GLU A 628 2.01 6.87 -51.54
CA GLU A 628 2.79 6.32 -52.65
C GLU A 628 2.04 5.17 -53.35
N ASN A 629 1.39 4.28 -52.59
CA ASN A 629 0.55 3.23 -53.14
C ASN A 629 -0.63 3.80 -53.96
N VAL A 630 -1.36 4.77 -53.42
CA VAL A 630 -2.48 5.43 -54.13
C VAL A 630 -2.01 6.15 -55.39
N GLN A 631 -0.86 6.83 -55.34
CA GLN A 631 -0.24 7.47 -56.50
C GLN A 631 0.14 6.43 -57.57
N GLY A 632 0.72 5.29 -57.16
CA GLY A 632 1.01 4.17 -58.06
C GLY A 632 -0.25 3.63 -58.75
N LEU A 633 -1.33 3.39 -57.99
CA LEU A 633 -2.62 2.97 -58.54
C LEU A 633 -3.20 4.01 -59.51
N LYS A 634 -3.06 5.30 -59.20
CA LYS A 634 -3.47 6.39 -60.09
C LYS A 634 -2.69 6.39 -61.41
N ASN A 635 -1.38 6.13 -61.36
CA ASN A 635 -0.55 6.06 -62.56
C ASN A 635 -0.91 4.86 -63.44
N ILE A 636 -1.33 3.73 -62.86
CA ILE A 636 -1.71 2.51 -63.59
C ILE A 636 -3.14 2.62 -64.17
N TYR A 637 -4.10 3.09 -63.37
CA TYR A 637 -5.54 3.02 -63.70
C TYR A 637 -6.17 4.35 -64.15
N GLY A 638 -5.39 5.42 -64.23
CA GLY A 638 -5.83 6.74 -64.70
C GLY A 638 -7.03 7.28 -63.90
N SER A 639 -8.12 7.66 -64.59
CA SER A 639 -9.31 8.23 -63.96
C SER A 639 -10.12 7.24 -63.12
N THR A 640 -9.93 5.92 -63.30
CA THR A 640 -10.69 4.87 -62.61
C THR A 640 -10.06 4.39 -61.30
N PHE A 641 -8.89 4.94 -60.94
CA PHE A 641 -8.10 4.48 -59.78
C PHE A 641 -8.87 4.48 -58.46
N LYS A 642 -9.83 5.40 -58.27
CA LYS A 642 -10.64 5.49 -57.05
C LYS A 642 -11.40 4.20 -56.72
N LYS A 643 -11.74 3.39 -57.74
CA LYS A 643 -12.37 2.08 -57.54
C LYS A 643 -11.44 1.08 -56.82
N PHE A 644 -10.13 1.21 -57.03
CA PHE A 644 -9.10 0.31 -56.50
C PHE A 644 -8.38 0.89 -55.28
N ALA A 645 -8.42 2.21 -55.10
CA ALA A 645 -7.73 2.95 -54.04
C ALA A 645 -8.65 3.43 -52.90
N GLY A 646 -9.95 3.10 -52.93
CA GLY A 646 -10.94 3.65 -52.01
C GLY A 646 -10.61 3.41 -50.54
N GLU A 647 -10.24 2.19 -50.18
CA GLU A 647 -9.88 1.80 -48.81
C GLU A 647 -8.60 2.50 -48.33
N GLN A 648 -7.58 2.58 -49.20
CA GLN A 648 -6.32 3.26 -48.89
C GLN A 648 -6.54 4.75 -48.66
N MET A 649 -7.43 5.38 -49.45
CA MET A 649 -7.79 6.79 -49.26
C MET A 649 -8.49 7.01 -47.91
N GLN A 650 -9.45 6.16 -47.53
CA GLN A 650 -10.11 6.23 -46.22
C GLN A 650 -9.13 6.04 -45.06
N LEU A 651 -8.17 5.13 -45.21
CA LEU A 651 -7.12 4.91 -44.21
C LEU A 651 -6.22 6.15 -44.04
N ILE A 652 -5.83 6.79 -45.14
CA ILE A 652 -5.06 8.05 -45.12
C ILE A 652 -5.83 9.17 -44.41
N GLU A 653 -7.14 9.30 -44.69
CA GLU A 653 -8.01 10.28 -44.04
C GLU A 653 -8.11 10.02 -42.52
N SER A 654 -8.34 8.76 -42.13
CA SER A 654 -8.44 8.35 -40.73
C SER A 654 -7.15 8.59 -39.94
N ILE A 655 -5.99 8.25 -40.54
CA ILE A 655 -4.68 8.53 -39.94
C ILE A 655 -4.46 10.04 -39.78
N SER A 656 -4.82 10.84 -40.79
CA SER A 656 -4.71 12.32 -40.72
C SER A 656 -5.55 12.89 -39.57
N GLU A 657 -6.79 12.41 -39.43
CA GLU A 657 -7.69 12.85 -38.37
C GLU A 657 -7.11 12.54 -36.98
N HIS A 658 -6.67 11.31 -36.74
CA HIS A 658 -6.08 10.93 -35.46
C HIS A 658 -4.79 11.71 -35.15
N ILE A 659 -3.91 11.94 -36.13
CA ILE A 659 -2.72 12.79 -35.94
C ILE A 659 -3.12 14.21 -35.55
N ALA A 660 -4.15 14.78 -36.18
CA ALA A 660 -4.63 16.13 -35.89
C ALA A 660 -5.18 16.22 -34.46
N GLN A 661 -6.01 15.26 -34.03
CA GLN A 661 -6.56 15.24 -32.67
C GLN A 661 -5.48 15.03 -31.61
N ILE A 662 -4.50 14.14 -31.84
CA ILE A 662 -3.37 13.96 -30.93
C ILE A 662 -2.59 15.27 -30.78
N ASN A 663 -2.23 15.93 -31.89
CA ASN A 663 -1.47 17.18 -31.83
C ASN A 663 -2.22 18.30 -31.10
N LYS A 664 -3.54 18.40 -31.34
CA LYS A 664 -4.42 19.34 -30.65
C LYS A 664 -4.47 19.03 -29.15
N GLY A 665 -4.80 17.80 -28.78
CA GLY A 665 -4.88 17.35 -27.39
C GLY A 665 -3.58 17.60 -26.61
N ILE A 666 -2.42 17.30 -27.22
CA ILE A 666 -1.11 17.59 -26.59
C ILE A 666 -0.93 19.10 -26.38
N THR A 667 -1.28 19.92 -27.37
CA THR A 667 -1.13 21.38 -27.27
C THR A 667 -2.02 21.97 -26.19
N ASP A 668 -3.28 21.55 -26.14
CA ASP A 668 -4.26 22.01 -25.15
C ASP A 668 -3.87 21.54 -23.73
N MET A 669 -3.48 20.27 -23.58
CA MET A 669 -2.93 19.73 -22.33
C MET A 669 -1.70 20.51 -21.84
N ILE A 670 -0.76 20.84 -22.73
CA ILE A 670 0.42 21.65 -22.36
C ILE A 670 0.00 23.04 -21.89
N ASN A 671 -1.01 23.65 -22.50
CA ASN A 671 -1.51 24.96 -22.11
C ASN A 671 -2.20 24.93 -20.74
N GLU A 672 -3.04 23.93 -20.47
CA GLU A 672 -3.63 23.75 -19.14
C GLU A 672 -2.57 23.46 -18.07
N ARG A 673 -1.57 22.64 -18.40
CA ARG A 673 -0.42 22.39 -17.50
C ARG A 673 0.36 23.67 -17.20
N LYS A 674 0.58 24.55 -18.18
CA LYS A 674 1.22 25.86 -17.97
C LYS A 674 0.40 26.76 -17.05
N LYS A 675 -0.93 26.70 -17.10
CA LYS A 675 -1.81 27.44 -16.17
C LYS A 675 -1.72 26.84 -14.76
N ALA A 676 -1.86 25.53 -14.63
CA ALA A 676 -1.78 24.82 -13.36
C ALA A 676 -0.44 25.07 -12.63
N ASN A 677 0.68 25.09 -13.37
CA ASN A 677 2.01 25.36 -12.81
C ASN A 677 2.20 26.76 -12.22
N LYS A 678 1.34 27.72 -12.56
CA LYS A 678 1.40 29.08 -12.01
C LYS A 678 0.60 29.22 -10.72
N ILE A 679 -0.10 28.17 -10.30
CA ILE A 679 -0.86 28.16 -9.05
C ILE A 679 0.13 27.86 -7.92
N GLU A 680 0.27 28.79 -6.99
CA GLU A 680 1.16 28.66 -5.82
C GLU A 680 0.59 27.70 -4.78
N ASP A 681 -0.72 27.78 -4.54
CA ASP A 681 -1.45 26.91 -3.60
C ASP A 681 -1.47 25.45 -4.09
N ALA A 682 -0.86 24.56 -3.30
CA ALA A 682 -0.65 23.15 -3.68
C ALA A 682 -1.98 22.40 -3.88
N GLU A 683 -2.98 22.66 -3.04
CA GLU A 683 -4.30 22.02 -3.13
C GLU A 683 -5.01 22.43 -4.43
N LYS A 684 -5.12 23.75 -4.70
CA LYS A 684 -5.73 24.26 -5.94
C LYS A 684 -4.99 23.78 -7.18
N ARG A 685 -3.67 23.66 -7.10
CA ARG A 685 -2.85 23.09 -8.17
C ARG A 685 -3.21 21.62 -8.43
N ALA A 686 -3.33 20.81 -7.38
CA ALA A 686 -3.76 19.42 -7.49
C ALA A 686 -5.16 19.29 -8.14
N PHE A 687 -6.11 20.15 -7.76
CA PHE A 687 -7.42 20.22 -8.43
C PHE A 687 -7.32 20.63 -9.90
N ALA A 688 -6.49 21.61 -10.25
CA ALA A 688 -6.28 22.00 -11.64
C ALA A 688 -5.70 20.84 -12.48
N TYR A 689 -4.77 20.07 -11.92
CA TYR A 689 -4.24 18.87 -12.58
C TYR A 689 -5.32 17.79 -12.76
N CYS A 690 -6.08 17.50 -11.70
CA CYS A 690 -7.16 16.52 -11.71
C CYS A 690 -8.25 16.87 -12.73
N ASP A 691 -8.74 18.11 -12.72
CA ASP A 691 -9.97 18.50 -13.42
C ASP A 691 -9.72 19.07 -14.81
N LYS A 692 -8.49 19.57 -15.09
CA LYS A 692 -8.16 20.25 -16.35
C LYS A 692 -7.03 19.62 -17.14
N VAL A 693 -6.10 18.89 -16.50
CA VAL A 693 -4.97 18.27 -17.22
C VAL A 693 -5.21 16.79 -17.49
N LYS A 694 -5.55 16.02 -16.45
CA LYS A 694 -5.79 14.56 -16.53
C LYS A 694 -6.81 14.16 -17.61
N PRO A 695 -7.92 14.90 -17.87
CA PRO A 695 -8.89 14.50 -18.90
C PRO A 695 -8.32 14.35 -20.31
N TYR A 696 -7.25 15.08 -20.66
CA TYR A 696 -6.61 14.95 -21.96
C TYR A 696 -5.89 13.61 -22.15
N PHE A 697 -5.59 12.88 -21.07
CA PHE A 697 -4.85 11.62 -21.16
C PHE A 697 -5.66 10.58 -21.93
N ASP A 698 -6.95 10.46 -21.60
CA ASP A 698 -7.85 9.52 -22.25
C ASP A 698 -8.11 9.91 -23.72
N GLU A 699 -8.23 11.20 -24.02
CA GLU A 699 -8.41 11.70 -25.40
C GLU A 699 -7.18 11.40 -26.28
N ILE A 700 -5.98 11.75 -25.81
CA ILE A 700 -4.74 11.49 -26.54
C ILE A 700 -4.52 9.99 -26.69
N ARG A 701 -4.70 9.23 -25.60
CA ARG A 701 -4.59 7.77 -25.61
C ARG A 701 -5.52 7.15 -26.63
N TYR A 702 -6.79 7.53 -26.65
CA TYR A 702 -7.77 6.98 -27.59
C TYR A 702 -7.27 7.06 -29.03
N HIS A 703 -6.80 8.23 -29.46
CA HIS A 703 -6.32 8.42 -30.83
C HIS A 703 -4.99 7.69 -31.10
N CYS A 704 -4.08 7.65 -30.13
CA CYS A 704 -2.85 6.86 -30.26
C CYS A 704 -3.13 5.35 -30.37
N ASP A 705 -4.06 4.82 -29.57
CA ASP A 705 -4.45 3.41 -29.58
C ASP A 705 -5.17 3.05 -30.90
N LYS A 706 -5.92 4.00 -31.50
CA LYS A 706 -6.47 3.82 -32.86
C LYS A 706 -5.37 3.79 -33.92
N LEU A 707 -4.36 4.66 -33.84
CA LEU A 707 -3.23 4.60 -34.75
C LEU A 707 -2.44 3.29 -34.61
N GLU A 708 -2.33 2.70 -33.42
CA GLU A 708 -1.68 1.40 -33.22
C GLU A 708 -2.32 0.27 -34.04
N LEU A 709 -3.64 0.34 -34.26
CA LEU A 709 -4.40 -0.61 -35.04
C LEU A 709 -4.30 -0.38 -36.55
N LEU A 710 -4.14 0.87 -36.96
CA LEU A 710 -4.11 1.26 -38.38
C LEU A 710 -2.71 1.16 -38.98
N VAL A 711 -1.68 1.44 -38.18
CA VAL A 711 -0.28 1.45 -38.60
C VAL A 711 0.31 0.04 -38.61
N ASP A 712 1.14 -0.25 -39.60
CA ASP A 712 1.88 -1.52 -39.72
C ASP A 712 2.69 -1.84 -38.45
N ASP A 713 2.57 -3.10 -38.00
CA ASP A 713 3.21 -3.61 -36.79
C ASP A 713 4.73 -3.55 -36.87
N GLU A 714 5.31 -3.69 -38.07
CA GLU A 714 6.77 -3.69 -38.31
C GLU A 714 7.44 -2.35 -37.98
N ILE A 715 6.67 -1.26 -38.04
CA ILE A 715 7.19 0.09 -37.80
C ILE A 715 6.74 0.69 -36.48
N TRP A 716 5.71 0.12 -35.84
CA TRP A 716 5.17 0.64 -34.58
C TRP A 716 6.23 0.69 -33.47
N PRO A 717 6.42 1.85 -32.79
CA PRO A 717 7.64 2.11 -32.05
C PRO A 717 7.66 1.50 -30.64
N LEU A 718 6.50 1.25 -30.04
CA LEU A 718 6.36 0.79 -28.66
C LEU A 718 6.00 -0.69 -28.62
N THR A 719 6.53 -1.42 -27.65
CA THR A 719 6.09 -2.80 -27.39
C THR A 719 4.60 -2.83 -27.07
N LYS A 720 3.86 -3.67 -27.78
CA LYS A 720 2.40 -3.77 -27.69
C LYS A 720 1.99 -4.55 -26.45
N TYR A 721 0.75 -4.39 -25.99
CA TYR A 721 0.26 -5.13 -24.82
C TYR A 721 0.34 -6.65 -25.00
N ARG A 722 0.03 -7.16 -26.20
CA ARG A 722 0.14 -8.60 -26.50
C ARG A 722 1.56 -9.14 -26.28
N GLU A 723 2.57 -8.29 -26.39
CA GLU A 723 3.97 -8.64 -26.18
C GLU A 723 4.35 -8.52 -24.71
N LEU A 724 3.95 -7.42 -24.05
CA LEU A 724 4.21 -7.20 -22.62
C LEU A 724 3.58 -8.27 -21.71
N LEU A 725 2.40 -8.76 -22.09
CA LEU A 725 1.58 -9.66 -21.26
C LEU A 725 1.83 -11.15 -21.53
N PHE A 726 2.31 -11.53 -22.73
CA PHE A 726 2.36 -12.95 -23.12
C PHE A 726 3.71 -13.42 -23.65
N THR A 727 4.69 -12.54 -23.88
CA THR A 727 6.06 -12.97 -24.26
C THR A 727 6.75 -13.58 -23.04
N ARG A 728 7.38 -14.75 -23.20
CA ARG A 728 7.99 -15.52 -22.12
C ARG A 728 9.44 -15.88 -22.40
#